data_AF-A0A3P5XGE4-F1
#
_entry.id   AF-A0A3P5XGE4-F1
#
_cell.length_a   1.000
_cell.length_b   1.000
_cell.length_c   1.000
_cell.angle_alpha   90.00
_cell.angle_beta   90.00
_cell.angle_gamma   90.00
#
_symmetry.space_group_name_H-M   'P 1'
#
loop_
_entity.id
_entity.type
_entity.pdbx_description
1 polymer ?
#
loop_
_entity_poly.entity_id
_entity_poly.type
_entity_poly.pdbx_seq_one_letter_code
_entity_poly.pdbx_strand_id
1 'polypeptide(L)'
;MRRPIYKELFQSTAWASLSLLAAFPGLAQDAASIETGLDPVGSIRDYFGDNDPADDEFSDALTDAVSIGGMTADGSSFVGTVYRSYAQGIYSGFVWSDDSGVRPVGERDPDAPLNASQYYTARDISADGSVIVGKAAPGVSGGDYGQRAYRWTEAGGFEPLGSIEGNTNPFSEATAVSGDGNVIVGYVGATGGEAFRWTAAGGMESLGWLEGRESYGNDRATGASWDGSVIVGSALSDTSQFQSFRWTEEGGMVALPTLAAFTANRNTAGAAAISWDGTVIAGHSLLGYSNQAVRWVDGEIFSLGGLNGATSSLSMGRDISGDGLVIVGDVSGSGGRNSGFRWTEDDGMLTVEDWLRANGVTIIGSHPAEPERSDLTASADATNEDGSVIVGTTRDGSVYIARVTGTSDPGEDDDDEGTGDGDGGDDDTGDGDGDTGGGDGDTGEDEDGDTGGGGLITVTDLGASLGTSGVTNAATLSSLSLIVNGAGSRPLDRRVDEGRFTMWFGGDLASDNHGSRDGRIGLGEIGLGYNFGAVQLNTVLGYTGFDQNTFLGGSTEVRAGYVKLEMLGQISGDSERGLWGVLTGTGLWGDADISRNYRTNGGLIDSSFGHADVEGYGIRGRLQWENAAPNISPYGELSYAHTCLGGYTETGGAFPASFNRLCDNITEARLGVDASYALSDRFSLIGTLEGVHRFEDRGSNVTGNVIGLGAFDLGAAGYEQNWARALVGFEVDMGGSTLSVMGNTTTKGGSADNWIAANWRITF
;
A
#
# COMPACT_ATOMS: atom_id res chain seq x y z
N MET A 1 33.02 30.44 -55.32
CA MET A 1 32.74 29.11 -55.90
C MET A 1 33.30 28.04 -54.96
N ARG A 2 32.50 27.59 -53.99
CA ARG A 2 32.44 26.23 -53.40
C ARG A 2 31.32 26.27 -52.35
N ARG A 3 30.25 25.54 -52.66
CA ARG A 3 28.94 25.49 -51.97
C ARG A 3 28.99 24.52 -50.77
N PRO A 4 27.98 24.56 -49.88
CA PRO A 4 28.02 24.02 -48.52
C PRO A 4 27.76 22.51 -48.53
N ILE A 5 28.72 21.71 -48.07
CA ILE A 5 28.56 20.25 -47.94
C ILE A 5 28.29 19.85 -46.47
N TYR A 6 28.56 20.72 -45.50
CA TYR A 6 28.45 20.37 -44.07
C TYR A 6 27.03 20.46 -43.49
N LYS A 7 26.12 21.28 -44.05
CA LYS A 7 24.77 21.47 -43.49
C LYS A 7 23.82 20.31 -43.80
N GLU A 8 23.92 19.73 -45.00
CA GLU A 8 23.14 18.55 -45.41
C GLU A 8 23.71 17.24 -44.84
N LEU A 9 25.01 17.18 -44.52
CA LEU A 9 25.60 16.01 -43.85
C LEU A 9 25.14 15.91 -42.40
N PHE A 10 25.13 17.03 -41.65
CA PHE A 10 24.60 17.09 -40.28
C PHE A 10 23.08 16.85 -40.22
N GLN A 11 22.32 17.36 -41.20
CA GLN A 11 20.88 17.10 -41.28
C GLN A 11 20.54 15.69 -41.77
N SER A 12 21.34 15.04 -42.64
CA SER A 12 21.03 13.66 -43.06
C SER A 12 21.50 12.60 -42.06
N THR A 13 22.55 12.86 -41.28
CA THR A 13 23.08 11.91 -40.27
C THR A 13 22.32 11.95 -38.94
N ALA A 14 21.83 13.12 -38.51
CA ALA A 14 20.89 13.21 -37.38
C ALA A 14 19.59 12.43 -37.67
N TRP A 15 19.12 12.44 -38.91
CA TRP A 15 17.97 11.64 -39.32
C TRP A 15 18.31 10.15 -39.48
N ALA A 16 19.53 9.77 -39.88
CA ALA A 16 19.96 8.37 -39.96
C ALA A 16 20.09 7.70 -38.57
N SER A 17 20.52 8.45 -37.56
CA SER A 17 20.57 7.98 -36.16
C SER A 17 19.17 7.88 -35.56
N LEU A 18 18.28 8.84 -35.84
CA LEU A 18 16.85 8.74 -35.48
C LEU A 18 16.09 7.61 -36.21
N SER A 19 16.48 7.25 -37.44
CA SER A 19 15.79 6.21 -38.22
C SER A 19 16.28 4.79 -37.96
N LEU A 20 17.48 4.59 -37.40
CA LEU A 20 17.88 3.28 -36.86
C LEU A 20 17.17 2.95 -35.52
N LEU A 21 16.85 3.97 -34.71
CA LEU A 21 16.01 3.83 -33.51
C LEU A 21 14.58 3.37 -33.84
N ALA A 22 14.06 3.72 -35.02
CA ALA A 22 12.72 3.31 -35.47
C ALA A 22 12.64 1.85 -35.99
N ALA A 23 13.76 1.13 -36.10
CA ALA A 23 13.81 -0.22 -36.68
C ALA A 23 13.68 -1.37 -35.68
N PHE A 24 13.61 -1.09 -34.36
CA PHE A 24 13.48 -2.12 -33.31
C PHE A 24 12.35 -1.83 -32.31
N PRO A 25 11.09 -1.62 -32.73
CA PRO A 25 10.00 -1.21 -31.83
C PRO A 25 9.37 -2.36 -31.02
N GLY A 26 10.09 -3.44 -30.67
CA GLY A 26 9.39 -4.64 -30.18
C GLY A 26 10.17 -5.68 -29.39
N LEU A 27 11.16 -5.30 -28.57
CA LEU A 27 11.86 -6.27 -27.72
C LEU A 27 11.98 -5.90 -26.23
N ALA A 28 11.55 -4.71 -25.80
CA ALA A 28 11.48 -4.37 -24.38
C ALA A 28 10.18 -4.95 -23.79
N GLN A 29 10.30 -5.84 -22.82
CA GLN A 29 9.19 -6.44 -22.08
C GLN A 29 9.53 -6.52 -20.59
N ASP A 30 8.57 -6.05 -19.79
CA ASP A 30 8.38 -5.93 -18.33
C ASP A 30 9.52 -5.41 -17.43
N ALA A 31 9.25 -4.24 -16.84
CA ALA A 31 9.93 -3.73 -15.66
C ALA A 31 9.36 -4.40 -14.40
N ALA A 32 10.18 -4.43 -13.34
CA ALA A 32 9.83 -4.93 -12.01
C ALA A 32 8.42 -4.49 -11.56
N SER A 33 7.48 -5.42 -11.50
CA SER A 33 6.16 -5.21 -10.89
C SER A 33 6.23 -5.58 -9.40
N ILE A 34 5.68 -4.71 -8.56
CA ILE A 34 5.11 -5.16 -7.29
C ILE A 34 3.67 -5.55 -7.64
N GLU A 35 3.22 -6.75 -7.31
CA GLU A 35 1.80 -7.11 -7.49
C GLU A 35 0.98 -6.29 -6.49
N THR A 36 0.26 -5.27 -6.98
CA THR A 36 -0.50 -4.32 -6.14
C THR A 36 -1.98 -4.66 -6.04
N GLY A 37 -2.37 -5.92 -6.29
CA GLY A 37 -3.75 -6.35 -6.13
C GLY A 37 -4.08 -6.46 -4.64
N LEU A 38 -4.55 -5.37 -4.01
CA LEU A 38 -5.07 -5.39 -2.63
C LEU A 38 -6.60 -5.53 -2.56
N ASP A 39 -7.26 -5.82 -3.69
CA ASP A 39 -8.68 -6.18 -3.64
C ASP A 39 -8.82 -7.56 -2.96
N PRO A 40 -9.62 -7.72 -1.88
CA PRO A 40 -9.68 -8.98 -1.16
C PRO A 40 -9.99 -10.21 -2.02
N VAL A 41 -10.78 -10.06 -3.07
CA VAL A 41 -11.15 -11.17 -3.95
C VAL A 41 -9.99 -11.55 -4.84
N GLY A 42 -9.42 -10.59 -5.56
CA GLY A 42 -8.24 -10.78 -6.41
C GLY A 42 -7.02 -11.23 -5.63
N SER A 43 -6.67 -10.57 -4.52
CA SER A 43 -5.52 -10.95 -3.69
C SER A 43 -5.58 -12.40 -3.24
N ILE A 44 -6.76 -12.84 -2.77
CA ILE A 44 -6.95 -14.20 -2.30
C ILE A 44 -6.92 -15.19 -3.47
N ARG A 45 -7.45 -14.83 -4.64
CA ARG A 45 -7.38 -15.68 -5.84
C ARG A 45 -5.94 -15.83 -6.33
N ASP A 46 -5.22 -14.73 -6.46
CA ASP A 46 -3.82 -14.69 -6.89
C ASP A 46 -2.94 -15.50 -5.93
N TYR A 47 -3.14 -15.38 -4.63
CA TYR A 47 -2.45 -16.18 -3.61
C TYR A 47 -2.61 -17.70 -3.84
N PHE A 48 -3.79 -18.13 -4.29
CA PHE A 48 -4.06 -19.55 -4.58
C PHE A 48 -3.84 -19.95 -6.05
N GLY A 49 -3.40 -19.02 -6.92
CA GLY A 49 -3.16 -19.27 -8.35
C GLY A 49 -4.44 -19.42 -9.19
N ASP A 50 -5.57 -18.89 -8.72
CA ASP A 50 -6.90 -18.97 -9.37
C ASP A 50 -7.08 -17.87 -10.45
N ASN A 51 -6.23 -17.88 -11.47
CA ASN A 51 -6.05 -16.75 -12.40
C ASN A 51 -7.14 -16.58 -13.49
N ASP A 52 -8.16 -17.45 -13.59
CA ASP A 52 -9.14 -17.40 -14.69
C ASP A 52 -10.59 -17.19 -14.20
N PRO A 53 -11.16 -15.97 -14.33
CA PRO A 53 -12.59 -15.73 -14.11
C PRO A 53 -13.51 -16.39 -15.17
N ALA A 54 -12.96 -16.82 -16.30
CA ALA A 54 -13.67 -17.47 -17.40
C ALA A 54 -13.50 -19.00 -17.43
N ASP A 55 -12.92 -19.62 -16.40
CA ASP A 55 -12.96 -21.08 -16.28
C ASP A 55 -14.43 -21.50 -16.16
N ASP A 56 -14.90 -22.38 -17.04
CA ASP A 56 -16.33 -22.71 -17.28
C ASP A 56 -17.05 -23.25 -16.01
N GLU A 57 -16.30 -23.48 -14.92
CA GLU A 57 -16.76 -23.92 -13.60
C GLU A 57 -17.10 -22.78 -12.61
N PHE A 58 -16.72 -21.52 -12.89
CA PHE A 58 -16.90 -20.37 -11.98
C PHE A 58 -17.70 -19.22 -12.65
N SER A 59 -18.33 -18.37 -11.85
CA SER A 59 -19.11 -17.22 -12.35
C SER A 59 -18.67 -15.95 -11.63
N ASP A 60 -18.35 -14.92 -12.41
CA ASP A 60 -17.94 -13.58 -11.94
C ASP A 60 -18.90 -12.99 -10.90
N ALA A 61 -20.21 -13.18 -11.07
CA ALA A 61 -21.22 -12.67 -10.12
C ALA A 61 -21.20 -13.39 -8.75
N LEU A 62 -20.47 -14.49 -8.61
CA LEU A 62 -20.43 -15.34 -7.41
C LEU A 62 -19.07 -15.32 -6.69
N THR A 63 -18.00 -14.79 -7.31
CA THR A 63 -16.64 -14.72 -6.76
C THR A 63 -16.37 -13.43 -5.99
N ASP A 64 -17.19 -12.40 -6.16
CA ASP A 64 -16.87 -11.05 -5.69
C ASP A 64 -17.57 -10.67 -4.38
N ALA A 65 -18.28 -11.62 -3.76
CA ALA A 65 -18.97 -11.37 -2.50
C ALA A 65 -17.97 -11.41 -1.32
N VAL A 66 -17.96 -10.32 -0.54
CA VAL A 66 -17.16 -10.19 0.68
C VAL A 66 -18.07 -10.01 1.89
N SER A 67 -17.77 -10.70 2.99
CA SER A 67 -18.33 -10.44 4.31
C SER A 67 -17.24 -9.87 5.20
N ILE A 68 -17.49 -8.73 5.83
CA ILE A 68 -16.60 -8.19 6.86
C ILE A 68 -16.89 -8.88 8.20
N GLY A 69 -15.84 -9.11 8.98
CA GLY A 69 -15.88 -9.59 10.36
C GLY A 69 -15.50 -8.46 11.33
N GLY A 70 -14.73 -8.77 12.37
CA GLY A 70 -14.27 -7.78 13.37
C GLY A 70 -13.06 -6.95 12.93
N MET A 71 -12.73 -5.97 13.78
CA MET A 71 -11.66 -4.99 13.63
C MET A 71 -10.85 -4.86 14.93
N THR A 72 -9.57 -4.51 14.83
CA THR A 72 -8.72 -4.19 15.98
C THR A 72 -9.12 -2.87 16.65
N ALA A 73 -8.71 -2.69 17.91
CA ALA A 73 -8.96 -1.49 18.72
C ALA A 73 -8.60 -0.18 18.01
N ASP A 74 -7.43 -0.19 17.38
CA ASP A 74 -6.82 0.97 16.70
C ASP A 74 -7.34 1.16 15.27
N GLY A 75 -8.15 0.23 14.75
CA GLY A 75 -8.64 0.27 13.36
C GLY A 75 -7.59 -0.10 12.30
N SER A 76 -6.41 -0.59 12.70
CA SER A 76 -5.31 -0.96 11.79
C SER A 76 -5.55 -2.24 11.00
N SER A 77 -6.37 -3.13 11.53
CA SER A 77 -6.62 -4.42 10.92
C SER A 77 -8.09 -4.81 11.07
N PHE A 78 -8.60 -5.49 10.06
CA PHE A 78 -9.91 -6.13 10.11
C PHE A 78 -9.88 -7.46 9.37
N VAL A 79 -10.80 -8.34 9.71
CA VAL A 79 -10.93 -9.63 9.03
C VAL A 79 -12.19 -9.69 8.20
N GLY A 80 -12.21 -10.62 7.26
CA GLY A 80 -13.41 -10.90 6.48
C GLY A 80 -13.35 -12.24 5.80
N THR A 81 -14.36 -12.54 4.99
CA THR A 81 -14.46 -13.77 4.22
C THR A 81 -14.83 -13.45 2.79
N VAL A 82 -14.04 -13.98 1.84
CA VAL A 82 -14.35 -13.92 0.40
C VAL A 82 -14.96 -15.23 -0.06
N TYR A 83 -16.00 -15.15 -0.89
CA TYR A 83 -16.60 -16.31 -1.53
C TYR A 83 -15.88 -16.62 -2.84
N ARG A 84 -15.29 -17.81 -2.96
CA ARG A 84 -14.59 -18.23 -4.18
C ARG A 84 -15.48 -19.07 -5.09
N SER A 85 -16.41 -19.84 -4.52
CA SER A 85 -17.45 -20.53 -5.28
C SER A 85 -18.67 -20.82 -4.41
N TYR A 86 -19.81 -20.20 -4.73
CA TYR A 86 -21.06 -20.44 -3.99
C TYR A 86 -21.64 -21.84 -4.28
N ALA A 87 -21.50 -22.34 -5.52
CA ALA A 87 -22.01 -23.65 -5.91
C ALA A 87 -21.26 -24.81 -5.23
N GLN A 88 -19.97 -24.62 -4.94
CA GLN A 88 -19.12 -25.61 -4.28
C GLN A 88 -18.92 -25.34 -2.78
N GLY A 89 -19.43 -24.22 -2.27
CA GLY A 89 -19.30 -23.83 -0.86
C GLY A 89 -17.86 -23.52 -0.45
N ILE A 90 -17.06 -22.94 -1.35
CA ILE A 90 -15.65 -22.60 -1.11
C ILE A 90 -15.56 -21.11 -0.76
N TYR A 91 -15.00 -20.83 0.41
CA TYR A 91 -14.75 -19.49 0.92
C TYR A 91 -13.46 -19.47 1.74
N SER A 92 -12.86 -18.29 1.83
CA SER A 92 -11.59 -18.07 2.53
C SER A 92 -11.68 -16.85 3.42
N GLY A 93 -11.26 -17.01 4.68
CA GLY A 93 -11.01 -15.92 5.58
C GLY A 93 -9.80 -15.13 5.12
N PHE A 94 -9.86 -13.81 5.19
CA PHE A 94 -8.73 -12.94 5.00
C PHE A 94 -8.56 -12.04 6.23
N VAL A 95 -7.33 -11.61 6.43
CA VAL A 95 -7.00 -10.44 7.24
C VAL A 95 -6.61 -9.35 6.26
N TRP A 96 -7.26 -8.20 6.37
CA TRP A 96 -6.68 -6.97 5.89
C TRP A 96 -5.95 -6.36 7.06
N SER A 97 -4.67 -6.17 6.88
CA SER A 97 -3.91 -5.22 7.64
C SER A 97 -3.37 -4.22 6.65
N ASP A 98 -3.17 -3.02 7.12
CA ASP A 98 -2.31 -2.11 6.41
C ASP A 98 -0.91 -2.75 6.20
N ASP A 99 -0.36 -3.44 7.21
CA ASP A 99 1.00 -4.01 7.27
C ASP A 99 1.30 -5.01 6.15
N SER A 100 0.29 -5.67 5.62
CA SER A 100 0.46 -6.81 4.73
C SER A 100 -0.52 -6.81 3.56
N GLY A 101 -1.40 -5.81 3.52
CA GLY A 101 -2.55 -5.76 2.62
C GLY A 101 -3.56 -6.85 2.98
N VAL A 102 -4.26 -7.33 1.95
CA VAL A 102 -5.15 -8.49 2.11
C VAL A 102 -4.33 -9.76 2.02
N ARG A 103 -4.34 -10.57 3.08
CA ARG A 103 -3.76 -11.91 3.10
C ARG A 103 -4.77 -12.95 3.58
N PRO A 104 -4.69 -14.21 3.12
CA PRO A 104 -5.46 -15.28 3.73
C PRO A 104 -5.08 -15.41 5.21
N VAL A 105 -6.05 -15.77 6.05
CA VAL A 105 -5.76 -16.11 7.45
C VAL A 105 -4.89 -17.37 7.47
N GLY A 106 -3.65 -17.22 7.96
CA GLY A 106 -2.67 -18.30 8.06
C GLY A 106 -2.06 -18.75 6.73
N GLU A 107 -0.87 -19.35 6.82
CA GLU A 107 -0.18 -19.92 5.66
C GLU A 107 -0.76 -21.30 5.33
N ARG A 108 -1.39 -21.42 4.16
CA ARG A 108 -1.76 -22.72 3.58
C ARG A 108 -0.78 -23.07 2.46
N ASP A 109 -0.51 -24.36 2.30
CA ASP A 109 0.12 -24.94 1.11
C ASP A 109 -0.60 -24.45 -0.18
N PRO A 110 0.07 -23.63 -1.01
CA PRO A 110 -0.51 -23.10 -2.25
C PRO A 110 -0.74 -24.19 -3.29
N ASP A 111 -0.04 -25.33 -3.21
CA ASP A 111 -0.18 -26.44 -4.17
C ASP A 111 -1.32 -27.41 -3.82
N ALA A 112 -1.98 -27.23 -2.66
CA ALA A 112 -3.07 -28.09 -2.27
C ALA A 112 -4.31 -27.84 -3.15
N PRO A 113 -5.02 -28.87 -3.65
CA PRO A 113 -6.14 -28.68 -4.58
C PRO A 113 -7.37 -28.13 -3.87
N LEU A 114 -7.87 -26.96 -4.31
CA LEU A 114 -9.07 -26.30 -3.77
C LEU A 114 -10.29 -27.20 -3.89
N ASN A 115 -10.82 -27.65 -2.76
CA ASN A 115 -12.04 -28.43 -2.71
C ASN A 115 -12.83 -28.16 -1.43
N ALA A 116 -14.05 -28.71 -1.34
CA ALA A 116 -14.97 -28.50 -0.23
C ALA A 116 -14.45 -28.94 1.17
N SER A 117 -13.27 -29.57 1.27
CA SER A 117 -12.62 -29.86 2.55
C SER A 117 -11.69 -28.75 3.06
N GLN A 118 -11.52 -27.65 2.32
CA GLN A 118 -10.50 -26.63 2.60
C GLN A 118 -11.02 -25.19 2.73
N TYR A 119 -12.31 -25.01 2.95
CA TYR A 119 -12.87 -23.68 3.21
C TYR A 119 -12.65 -23.25 4.67
N TYR A 120 -12.64 -21.94 4.91
CA TYR A 120 -12.66 -21.36 6.25
C TYR A 120 -13.18 -19.93 6.19
N THR A 121 -13.84 -19.46 7.25
CA THR A 121 -14.24 -18.04 7.42
C THR A 121 -13.30 -17.34 8.39
N ALA A 122 -13.23 -16.02 8.33
CA ALA A 122 -12.82 -15.18 9.46
C ALA A 122 -14.03 -14.35 9.88
N ARG A 123 -14.43 -14.50 11.15
CA ARG A 123 -15.63 -13.86 11.72
C ARG A 123 -15.29 -12.67 12.60
N ASP A 124 -14.22 -12.78 13.38
CA ASP A 124 -13.85 -11.79 14.37
C ASP A 124 -12.35 -11.87 14.70
N ILE A 125 -11.81 -10.80 15.26
CA ILE A 125 -10.41 -10.62 15.63
C ILE A 125 -10.31 -9.93 17.00
N SER A 126 -9.33 -10.32 17.83
CA SER A 126 -9.09 -9.66 19.12
C SER A 126 -8.63 -8.21 18.94
N ALA A 127 -8.77 -7.41 19.99
CA ALA A 127 -8.48 -5.97 19.95
C ALA A 127 -7.03 -5.65 19.54
N ASP A 128 -6.09 -6.55 19.87
CA ASP A 128 -4.67 -6.46 19.53
C ASP A 128 -4.27 -7.19 18.23
N GLY A 129 -5.24 -7.77 17.52
CA GLY A 129 -5.00 -8.51 16.28
C GLY A 129 -4.43 -9.93 16.45
N SER A 130 -4.13 -10.38 17.68
CA SER A 130 -3.37 -11.61 17.92
C SER A 130 -4.17 -12.90 17.77
N VAL A 131 -5.50 -12.83 17.84
CA VAL A 131 -6.40 -13.98 17.76
C VAL A 131 -7.50 -13.75 16.72
N ILE A 132 -7.59 -14.63 15.73
CA ILE A 132 -8.68 -14.63 14.73
C ILE A 132 -9.55 -15.87 14.93
N VAL A 133 -10.87 -15.73 14.81
CA VAL A 133 -11.82 -16.84 14.98
C VAL A 133 -12.77 -17.01 13.81
N GLY A 134 -13.31 -18.22 13.67
CA GLY A 134 -14.30 -18.54 12.66
C GLY A 134 -14.64 -20.02 12.64
N LYS A 135 -14.99 -20.53 11.46
CA LYS A 135 -15.12 -21.96 11.19
C LYS A 135 -14.21 -22.38 10.06
N ALA A 136 -13.73 -23.61 10.14
CA ALA A 136 -12.83 -24.20 9.17
C ALA A 136 -13.26 -25.63 8.85
N ALA A 137 -13.11 -26.02 7.59
CA ALA A 137 -13.31 -27.39 7.16
C ALA A 137 -12.20 -28.31 7.71
N PRO A 138 -12.43 -29.65 7.79
CA PRO A 138 -11.47 -30.59 8.36
C PRO A 138 -10.07 -30.55 7.73
N GLY A 139 -9.95 -30.20 6.45
CA GLY A 139 -8.66 -30.08 5.76
C GLY A 139 -7.84 -28.85 6.16
N VAL A 140 -8.40 -27.93 6.94
CA VAL A 140 -7.73 -26.71 7.45
C VAL A 140 -7.45 -26.84 8.94
N SER A 141 -8.47 -27.08 9.77
CA SER A 141 -8.32 -27.16 11.23
C SER A 141 -7.97 -28.55 11.75
N GLY A 142 -7.90 -29.56 10.88
CA GLY A 142 -7.79 -30.97 11.27
C GLY A 142 -9.12 -31.56 11.79
N GLY A 143 -9.20 -32.90 11.77
CA GLY A 143 -10.36 -33.68 12.21
C GLY A 143 -10.89 -34.65 11.14
N ASP A 144 -11.70 -35.62 11.54
CA ASP A 144 -12.16 -36.68 10.64
C ASP A 144 -13.36 -36.25 9.77
N TYR A 145 -14.31 -35.47 10.30
CA TYR A 145 -15.54 -35.03 9.60
C TYR A 145 -16.14 -33.74 10.21
N GLY A 146 -16.73 -32.88 9.36
CA GLY A 146 -17.54 -31.69 9.72
C GLY A 146 -16.73 -30.41 10.02
N GLN A 147 -17.25 -29.23 9.66
CA GLN A 147 -16.57 -27.96 9.96
C GLN A 147 -16.55 -27.64 11.45
N ARG A 148 -15.44 -27.09 11.92
CA ARG A 148 -15.22 -26.77 13.34
C ARG A 148 -14.92 -25.31 13.56
N ALA A 149 -15.37 -24.81 14.71
CA ALA A 149 -14.89 -23.57 15.27
C ALA A 149 -13.38 -23.67 15.49
N TYR A 150 -12.66 -22.61 15.15
CA TYR A 150 -11.21 -22.54 15.33
C TYR A 150 -10.80 -21.24 16.02
N ARG A 151 -9.61 -21.29 16.61
CA ARG A 151 -8.78 -20.15 17.01
C ARG A 151 -7.54 -20.17 16.14
N TRP A 152 -7.21 -19.05 15.50
CA TRP A 152 -5.96 -18.87 14.80
C TRP A 152 -5.07 -17.91 15.56
N THR A 153 -3.79 -18.27 15.65
CA THR A 153 -2.71 -17.37 16.11
C THR A 153 -1.50 -17.56 15.21
N GLU A 154 -0.66 -16.55 15.12
CA GLU A 154 0.58 -16.63 14.33
C GLU A 154 1.46 -17.81 14.76
N ALA A 155 1.62 -18.04 16.08
CA ALA A 155 2.47 -19.11 16.60
C ALA A 155 1.85 -20.52 16.49
N GLY A 156 0.53 -20.63 16.57
CA GLY A 156 -0.19 -21.92 16.64
C GLY A 156 -0.83 -22.36 15.33
N GLY A 157 -1.03 -21.46 14.37
CA GLY A 157 -1.85 -21.71 13.20
C GLY A 157 -3.31 -21.97 13.55
N PHE A 158 -4.01 -22.78 12.75
CA PHE A 158 -5.41 -23.14 12.98
C PHE A 158 -5.56 -24.20 14.08
N GLU A 159 -6.12 -23.80 15.22
CA GLU A 159 -6.39 -24.68 16.36
C GLU A 159 -7.92 -24.93 16.49
N PRO A 160 -8.40 -26.18 16.36
CA PRO A 160 -9.82 -26.48 16.56
C PRO A 160 -10.20 -26.37 18.05
N LEU A 161 -11.34 -25.75 18.35
CA LEU A 161 -11.79 -25.50 19.74
C LEU A 161 -12.30 -26.74 20.49
N GLY A 162 -12.39 -27.89 19.81
CA GLY A 162 -12.94 -29.13 20.36
C GLY A 162 -14.47 -29.20 20.29
N SER A 163 -15.08 -29.82 21.30
CA SER A 163 -16.53 -30.09 21.38
C SER A 163 -17.01 -29.94 22.82
N ILE A 164 -18.28 -29.59 23.00
CA ILE A 164 -18.93 -29.64 24.33
C ILE A 164 -18.98 -31.09 24.82
N GLU A 165 -18.67 -31.33 26.09
CA GLU A 165 -18.73 -32.67 26.69
C GLU A 165 -20.12 -33.30 26.52
N GLY A 166 -20.17 -34.54 26.04
CA GLY A 166 -21.43 -35.25 25.78
C GLY A 166 -22.16 -34.85 24.49
N ASN A 167 -21.73 -33.77 23.80
CA ASN A 167 -22.24 -33.38 22.50
C ASN A 167 -21.43 -34.05 21.39
N THR A 168 -22.07 -34.92 20.59
CA THR A 168 -21.41 -35.65 19.49
C THR A 168 -21.49 -34.92 18.14
N ASN A 169 -22.05 -33.70 18.10
CA ASN A 169 -22.19 -32.94 16.88
C ASN A 169 -20.82 -32.38 16.44
N PRO A 170 -20.31 -32.73 15.25
CA PRO A 170 -19.00 -32.26 14.81
C PRO A 170 -19.01 -30.81 14.30
N PHE A 171 -20.19 -30.19 14.17
CA PHE A 171 -20.35 -28.88 13.55
C PHE A 171 -20.33 -27.76 14.59
N SER A 172 -19.36 -26.85 14.49
CA SER A 172 -19.31 -25.65 15.32
C SER A 172 -18.80 -24.43 14.54
N GLU A 173 -19.15 -23.24 15.03
CA GLU A 173 -18.70 -21.96 14.48
C GLU A 173 -18.43 -21.01 15.65
N ALA A 174 -17.22 -20.45 15.69
CA ALA A 174 -16.92 -19.30 16.52
C ALA A 174 -17.38 -18.04 15.78
N THR A 175 -18.08 -17.17 16.48
CA THR A 175 -18.71 -15.96 15.94
C THR A 175 -18.05 -14.70 16.46
N ALA A 176 -17.49 -14.73 17.66
CA ALA A 176 -16.77 -13.61 18.26
C ALA A 176 -15.67 -14.06 19.22
N VAL A 177 -14.73 -13.17 19.50
CA VAL A 177 -13.64 -13.30 20.47
C VAL A 177 -13.64 -12.08 21.39
N SER A 178 -13.27 -12.26 22.66
CA SER A 178 -13.12 -11.14 23.60
C SER A 178 -11.96 -10.24 23.20
N GLY A 179 -12.01 -8.97 23.62
CA GLY A 179 -10.97 -7.99 23.30
C GLY A 179 -9.56 -8.45 23.71
N ASP A 180 -9.44 -9.13 24.86
CA ASP A 180 -8.19 -9.71 25.35
C ASP A 180 -7.77 -11.04 24.68
N GLY A 181 -8.55 -11.56 23.73
CA GLY A 181 -8.28 -12.79 22.99
C GLY A 181 -8.47 -14.11 23.76
N ASN A 182 -8.92 -14.07 25.02
CA ASN A 182 -8.92 -15.24 25.91
C ASN A 182 -10.24 -16.04 25.90
N VAL A 183 -11.35 -15.41 25.54
CA VAL A 183 -12.68 -16.03 25.50
C VAL A 183 -13.20 -16.03 24.08
N ILE A 184 -13.60 -17.20 23.58
CA ILE A 184 -14.19 -17.36 22.25
C ILE A 184 -15.62 -17.84 22.41
N VAL A 185 -16.55 -17.22 21.69
CA VAL A 185 -17.97 -17.56 21.76
C VAL A 185 -18.50 -17.99 20.41
N GLY A 186 -19.60 -18.74 20.44
CA GLY A 186 -20.21 -19.23 19.21
C GLY A 186 -21.33 -20.21 19.46
N TYR A 187 -21.49 -21.15 18.54
CA TYR A 187 -22.48 -22.22 18.67
C TYR A 187 -22.03 -23.56 18.08
N VAL A 188 -22.59 -24.64 18.61
CA VAL A 188 -22.44 -26.01 18.10
C VAL A 188 -23.74 -26.45 17.43
N GLY A 189 -23.71 -26.77 16.14
CA GLY A 189 -24.81 -27.46 15.43
C GLY A 189 -25.10 -26.94 14.00
N ALA A 190 -25.33 -27.86 13.05
CA ALA A 190 -25.50 -27.53 11.63
C ALA A 190 -26.84 -26.84 11.25
N THR A 191 -27.94 -27.17 11.92
CA THR A 191 -29.29 -26.65 11.59
C THR A 191 -30.02 -26.12 12.81
N GLY A 192 -29.26 -25.82 13.87
CA GLY A 192 -29.76 -25.42 15.16
C GLY A 192 -28.82 -25.82 16.27
N GLY A 193 -28.34 -24.83 17.02
CA GLY A 193 -27.18 -25.02 17.88
C GLY A 193 -27.36 -24.70 19.34
N GLU A 194 -26.33 -25.06 20.08
CA GLU A 194 -26.09 -24.77 21.48
C GLU A 194 -25.01 -23.68 21.56
N ALA A 195 -25.32 -22.55 22.21
CA ALA A 195 -24.35 -21.48 22.38
C ALA A 195 -23.25 -21.90 23.35
N PHE A 196 -22.00 -21.56 23.04
CA PHE A 196 -20.85 -21.92 23.86
C PHE A 196 -20.00 -20.71 24.23
N ARG A 197 -19.25 -20.83 25.33
CA ARG A 197 -17.99 -20.11 25.55
C ARG A 197 -16.83 -21.10 25.58
N TRP A 198 -15.67 -20.66 25.12
CA TRP A 198 -14.46 -21.43 25.12
C TRP A 198 -13.35 -20.63 25.79
N THR A 199 -12.56 -21.30 26.60
CA THR A 199 -11.28 -20.80 27.13
C THR A 199 -10.22 -21.86 26.93
N ALA A 200 -8.95 -21.46 26.83
CA ALA A 200 -7.85 -22.42 26.67
C ALA A 200 -7.76 -23.42 27.85
N ALA A 201 -8.16 -23.00 29.06
CA ALA A 201 -8.12 -23.84 30.25
C ALA A 201 -9.33 -24.78 30.40
N GLY A 202 -10.53 -24.30 30.06
CA GLY A 202 -11.79 -25.05 30.23
C GLY A 202 -12.24 -25.83 29.00
N GLY A 203 -11.74 -25.48 27.82
CA GLY A 203 -12.31 -25.97 26.57
C GLY A 203 -13.69 -25.37 26.29
N MET A 204 -14.50 -26.07 25.50
CA MET A 204 -15.83 -25.60 25.07
C MET A 204 -16.91 -25.95 26.11
N GLU A 205 -17.57 -24.93 26.64
CA GLU A 205 -18.60 -25.04 27.67
C GLU A 205 -19.93 -24.45 27.19
N SER A 206 -21.04 -25.11 27.50
CA SER A 206 -22.39 -24.63 27.18
C SER A 206 -22.75 -23.38 27.99
N LEU A 207 -23.41 -22.42 27.36
CA LEU A 207 -23.98 -21.25 28.04
C LEU A 207 -25.35 -21.55 28.68
N GLY A 208 -25.90 -22.74 28.47
CA GLY A 208 -27.26 -23.10 28.89
C GLY A 208 -28.32 -22.59 27.92
N TRP A 209 -29.50 -22.26 28.44
CA TRP A 209 -30.67 -21.81 27.68
C TRP A 209 -31.50 -20.83 28.50
N LEU A 210 -32.40 -20.10 27.85
CA LEU A 210 -33.32 -19.17 28.50
C LEU A 210 -34.31 -19.88 29.45
N GLU A 211 -34.71 -19.17 30.50
CA GLU A 211 -35.70 -19.66 31.47
C GLU A 211 -36.98 -20.20 30.79
N GLY A 212 -37.55 -21.28 31.36
CA GLY A 212 -38.75 -21.94 30.82
C GLY A 212 -38.45 -23.01 29.77
N ARG A 213 -37.20 -23.15 29.32
CA ARG A 213 -36.75 -24.27 28.49
C ARG A 213 -36.04 -25.32 29.32
N GLU A 214 -35.96 -26.53 28.77
CA GLU A 214 -35.24 -27.68 29.34
C GLU A 214 -34.07 -28.13 28.47
N SER A 215 -33.89 -27.54 27.28
CA SER A 215 -32.82 -27.85 26.36
C SER A 215 -32.49 -26.66 25.47
N TYR A 216 -31.29 -26.65 24.91
CA TYR A 216 -30.90 -25.72 23.85
C TYR A 216 -31.72 -25.92 22.57
N GLY A 217 -31.68 -24.92 21.68
CA GLY A 217 -32.26 -24.99 20.35
C GLY A 217 -32.15 -23.66 19.61
N ASN A 218 -31.31 -23.64 18.57
CA ASN A 218 -30.98 -22.46 17.77
C ASN A 218 -30.38 -21.30 18.57
N ASP A 219 -29.70 -21.60 19.67
CA ASP A 219 -29.07 -20.60 20.52
C ASP A 219 -27.68 -20.28 19.96
N ARG A 220 -27.33 -18.99 19.91
CA ARG A 220 -26.08 -18.50 19.33
C ARG A 220 -25.56 -17.33 20.14
N ALA A 221 -24.32 -17.42 20.60
CA ALA A 221 -23.58 -16.24 21.04
C ALA A 221 -23.01 -15.51 19.81
N THR A 222 -22.93 -14.19 19.88
CA THR A 222 -22.49 -13.32 18.77
C THR A 222 -21.53 -12.22 19.20
N GLY A 223 -21.41 -11.93 20.49
CA GLY A 223 -20.46 -10.95 21.03
C GLY A 223 -20.07 -11.24 22.46
N ALA A 224 -18.90 -10.76 22.87
CA ALA A 224 -18.35 -10.88 24.21
C ALA A 224 -17.69 -9.55 24.63
N SER A 225 -17.76 -9.21 25.92
CA SER A 225 -17.01 -8.07 26.50
C SER A 225 -15.50 -8.29 26.39
N TRP A 226 -14.70 -7.26 26.72
CA TRP A 226 -13.23 -7.30 26.64
C TRP A 226 -12.60 -8.52 27.31
N ASP A 227 -13.12 -8.88 28.49
CA ASP A 227 -12.68 -10.02 29.30
C ASP A 227 -13.56 -11.28 29.11
N GLY A 228 -14.58 -11.20 28.26
CA GLY A 228 -15.58 -12.24 28.02
C GLY A 228 -16.48 -12.59 29.22
N SER A 229 -16.53 -11.75 30.26
CA SER A 229 -17.40 -11.95 31.43
C SER A 229 -18.89 -11.75 31.11
N VAL A 230 -19.19 -10.97 30.06
CA VAL A 230 -20.54 -10.76 29.54
C VAL A 230 -20.60 -11.26 28.11
N ILE A 231 -21.56 -12.14 27.81
CA ILE A 231 -21.76 -12.72 26.48
C ILE A 231 -23.17 -12.41 26.01
N VAL A 232 -23.31 -12.02 24.74
CA VAL A 232 -24.62 -11.70 24.15
C VAL A 232 -24.89 -12.56 22.93
N GLY A 233 -26.17 -12.63 22.58
CA GLY A 233 -26.57 -13.27 21.34
C GLY A 233 -28.08 -13.44 21.25
N SER A 234 -28.50 -14.47 20.53
CA SER A 234 -29.91 -14.80 20.33
C SER A 234 -30.20 -16.25 20.71
N ALA A 235 -31.30 -16.47 21.40
CA ALA A 235 -31.76 -17.79 21.83
C ALA A 235 -33.27 -17.95 21.56
N LEU A 236 -33.75 -19.18 21.45
CA LEU A 236 -35.19 -19.43 21.46
C LEU A 236 -35.74 -19.32 22.88
N SER A 237 -36.88 -18.64 23.02
CA SER A 237 -37.71 -18.66 24.23
C SER A 237 -38.49 -19.98 24.36
N ASP A 238 -39.15 -20.18 25.50
CA ASP A 238 -40.09 -21.30 25.74
C ASP A 238 -41.24 -21.38 24.71
N THR A 239 -41.62 -20.25 24.12
CA THR A 239 -42.60 -20.16 23.02
C THR A 239 -42.00 -20.23 21.60
N SER A 240 -40.73 -20.61 21.47
CA SER A 240 -40.01 -20.72 20.19
C SER A 240 -39.91 -19.41 19.40
N GLN A 241 -39.81 -18.27 20.08
CA GLN A 241 -39.49 -16.97 19.48
C GLN A 241 -38.02 -16.63 19.75
N PHE A 242 -37.36 -15.98 18.80
CA PHE A 242 -35.99 -15.51 19.00
C PHE A 242 -35.97 -14.32 19.95
N GLN A 243 -35.23 -14.44 21.05
CA GLN A 243 -34.97 -13.35 21.98
C GLN A 243 -33.46 -13.11 22.04
N SER A 244 -33.09 -11.84 22.13
CA SER A 244 -31.73 -11.50 22.52
C SER A 244 -31.49 -11.91 23.97
N PHE A 245 -30.28 -12.35 24.30
CA PHE A 245 -29.90 -12.65 25.67
C PHE A 245 -28.62 -11.92 26.08
N ARG A 246 -28.46 -11.74 27.39
CA ARG A 246 -27.22 -11.41 28.08
C ARG A 246 -26.90 -12.56 29.03
N TRP A 247 -25.67 -13.06 28.96
CA TRP A 247 -25.17 -14.15 29.78
C TRP A 247 -24.04 -13.66 30.68
N THR A 248 -24.03 -14.18 31.91
CA THR A 248 -22.91 -14.07 32.87
C THR A 248 -22.76 -15.40 33.58
N GLU A 249 -21.59 -15.68 34.15
CA GLU A 249 -21.35 -16.94 34.86
C GLU A 249 -22.29 -17.13 36.07
N GLU A 250 -22.58 -16.06 36.82
CA GLU A 250 -23.49 -16.11 37.97
C GLU A 250 -24.97 -16.21 37.55
N GLY A 251 -25.37 -15.48 36.51
CA GLY A 251 -26.77 -15.33 36.12
C GLY A 251 -27.28 -16.33 35.08
N GLY A 252 -26.39 -17.00 34.34
CA GLY A 252 -26.77 -17.76 33.14
C GLY A 252 -27.36 -16.85 32.05
N MET A 253 -28.11 -17.43 31.10
CA MET A 253 -28.76 -16.66 30.03
C MET A 253 -30.01 -15.93 30.55
N VAL A 254 -30.01 -14.61 30.43
CA VAL A 254 -31.16 -13.75 30.75
C VAL A 254 -31.66 -13.08 29.48
N ALA A 255 -32.97 -13.14 29.20
CA ALA A 255 -33.56 -12.51 28.03
C ALA A 255 -33.54 -10.97 28.15
N LEU A 256 -33.22 -10.29 27.05
CA LEU A 256 -33.29 -8.84 26.93
C LEU A 256 -34.69 -8.40 26.46
N PRO A 257 -35.16 -7.20 26.85
CA PRO A 257 -36.45 -6.69 26.41
C PRO A 257 -36.48 -6.47 24.90
N THR A 258 -37.68 -6.51 24.32
CA THR A 258 -37.93 -6.26 22.90
C THR A 258 -38.78 -5.00 22.70
N LEU A 259 -38.67 -4.35 21.54
CA LEU A 259 -39.62 -3.31 21.14
C LEU A 259 -41.03 -3.91 20.97
N ALA A 260 -42.04 -3.03 20.92
CA ALA A 260 -43.43 -3.45 20.73
C ALA A 260 -43.70 -3.84 19.27
N ALA A 261 -43.69 -5.15 18.97
CA ALA A 261 -44.13 -5.64 17.66
C ALA A 261 -45.65 -5.49 17.48
N PHE A 262 -46.12 -5.61 16.23
CA PHE A 262 -47.55 -5.54 15.91
C PHE A 262 -48.40 -6.62 16.62
N THR A 263 -47.80 -7.76 16.95
CA THR A 263 -48.41 -8.80 17.79
C THR A 263 -47.37 -9.39 18.75
N ALA A 264 -47.74 -9.63 20.00
CA ALA A 264 -46.83 -10.12 21.06
C ALA A 264 -46.17 -11.49 20.77
N ASN A 265 -46.68 -12.24 19.78
CA ASN A 265 -46.12 -13.52 19.33
C ASN A 265 -45.13 -13.40 18.16
N ARG A 266 -44.73 -12.18 17.81
CA ARG A 266 -43.74 -11.88 16.76
C ARG A 266 -42.57 -11.05 17.29
N ASN A 267 -42.46 -10.88 18.61
CA ASN A 267 -41.36 -10.12 19.19
C ASN A 267 -40.06 -10.90 18.96
N THR A 268 -39.26 -10.45 17.99
CA THR A 268 -37.94 -11.01 17.72
C THR A 268 -36.88 -9.93 17.86
N ALA A 269 -35.77 -10.29 18.49
CA ALA A 269 -34.58 -9.45 18.59
C ALA A 269 -33.32 -10.29 18.37
N GLY A 270 -32.26 -9.63 17.91
CA GLY A 270 -30.93 -10.21 17.82
C GLY A 270 -29.90 -9.21 18.34
N ALA A 271 -29.12 -9.61 19.34
CA ALA A 271 -27.92 -8.88 19.75
C ALA A 271 -26.81 -9.22 18.76
N ALA A 272 -26.11 -8.19 18.29
CA ALA A 272 -25.04 -8.34 17.32
C ALA A 272 -23.67 -8.20 17.99
N ALA A 273 -23.48 -7.15 18.78
CA ALA A 273 -22.21 -6.80 19.42
C ALA A 273 -22.43 -6.17 20.82
N ILE A 274 -21.35 -6.02 21.58
CA ILE A 274 -21.35 -5.47 22.94
C ILE A 274 -20.09 -4.62 23.15
N SER A 275 -20.21 -3.52 23.90
CA SER A 275 -19.08 -2.69 24.32
C SER A 275 -18.10 -3.48 25.19
N TRP A 276 -16.86 -3.01 25.27
CA TRP A 276 -15.78 -3.71 25.96
C TRP A 276 -15.99 -3.83 27.46
N ASP A 277 -16.62 -2.84 28.08
CA ASP A 277 -17.02 -2.86 29.48
C ASP A 277 -18.26 -3.75 29.76
N GLY A 278 -18.90 -4.26 28.71
CA GLY A 278 -20.07 -5.14 28.80
C GLY A 278 -21.38 -4.45 29.18
N THR A 279 -21.46 -3.11 29.09
CA THR A 279 -22.62 -2.33 29.56
C THR A 279 -23.61 -1.97 28.44
N VAL A 280 -23.13 -1.78 27.20
CA VAL A 280 -23.96 -1.41 26.05
C VAL A 280 -23.98 -2.53 25.02
N ILE A 281 -25.17 -2.96 24.63
CA ILE A 281 -25.36 -4.02 23.62
C ILE A 281 -26.01 -3.40 22.40
N ALA A 282 -25.48 -3.66 21.20
CA ALA A 282 -26.08 -3.23 19.94
C ALA A 282 -26.75 -4.41 19.21
N GLY A 283 -27.77 -4.10 18.41
CA GLY A 283 -28.40 -5.10 17.56
C GLY A 283 -29.67 -4.60 16.91
N HIS A 284 -30.68 -5.45 16.83
CA HIS A 284 -31.98 -5.10 16.27
C HIS A 284 -33.16 -5.71 17.04
N SER A 285 -34.31 -5.04 16.96
CA SER A 285 -35.58 -5.54 17.48
C SER A 285 -36.74 -5.16 16.56
N LEU A 286 -37.78 -6.00 16.50
CA LEU A 286 -38.94 -5.75 15.65
C LEU A 286 -39.82 -4.62 16.23
N LEU A 287 -39.99 -3.51 15.50
CA LEU A 287 -40.96 -2.46 15.78
C LEU A 287 -42.07 -2.49 14.73
N GLY A 288 -43.29 -2.83 15.14
CA GLY A 288 -44.40 -3.05 14.21
C GLY A 288 -44.14 -4.21 13.24
N TYR A 289 -43.71 -3.91 12.00
CA TYR A 289 -43.39 -4.88 10.95
C TYR A 289 -41.93 -4.82 10.46
N SER A 290 -41.13 -3.89 10.98
CA SER A 290 -39.77 -3.62 10.48
C SER A 290 -38.76 -3.84 11.60
N ASN A 291 -37.63 -4.46 11.29
CA ASN A 291 -36.50 -4.50 12.21
C ASN A 291 -35.96 -3.08 12.37
N GLN A 292 -35.66 -2.71 13.61
CA GLN A 292 -35.03 -1.45 13.91
C GLN A 292 -33.75 -1.70 14.68
N ALA A 293 -32.71 -0.96 14.36
CA ALA A 293 -31.49 -0.93 15.14
C ALA A 293 -31.79 -0.42 16.56
N VAL A 294 -31.24 -1.08 17.56
CA VAL A 294 -31.46 -0.78 18.98
C VAL A 294 -30.15 -0.86 19.75
N ARG A 295 -30.11 -0.18 20.89
CA ARG A 295 -29.14 -0.43 21.96
C ARG A 295 -29.85 -0.89 23.22
N TRP A 296 -29.22 -1.78 23.97
CA TRP A 296 -29.60 -2.08 25.34
C TRP A 296 -28.59 -1.47 26.30
N VAL A 297 -29.08 -0.74 27.30
CA VAL A 297 -28.29 -0.09 28.35
C VAL A 297 -28.99 -0.37 29.67
N ASP A 298 -28.26 -0.87 30.67
CA ASP A 298 -28.80 -1.22 31.99
C ASP A 298 -30.04 -2.14 31.94
N GLY A 299 -30.11 -3.02 30.94
CA GLY A 299 -31.22 -3.95 30.73
C GLY A 299 -32.49 -3.31 30.15
N GLU A 300 -32.47 -2.02 29.80
CA GLU A 300 -33.53 -1.34 29.06
C GLU A 300 -33.21 -1.31 27.55
N ILE A 301 -34.24 -1.22 26.69
CA ILE A 301 -34.09 -1.17 25.23
C ILE A 301 -34.40 0.22 24.70
N PHE A 302 -33.51 0.73 23.86
CA PHE A 302 -33.64 2.02 23.18
C PHE A 302 -33.58 1.84 21.68
N SER A 303 -34.56 2.44 20.98
CA SER A 303 -34.54 2.53 19.53
C SER A 303 -33.53 3.59 19.09
N LEU A 304 -32.71 3.28 18.07
CA LEU A 304 -31.78 4.25 17.48
C LEU A 304 -32.47 5.21 16.49
N GLY A 305 -33.77 5.04 16.26
CA GLY A 305 -34.51 5.83 15.27
C GLY A 305 -34.17 5.42 13.84
N GLY A 306 -33.98 6.40 12.97
CA GLY A 306 -33.71 6.27 11.55
C GLY A 306 -33.18 7.59 10.98
N LEU A 307 -32.72 7.54 9.73
CA LEU A 307 -32.17 8.73 9.04
C LEU A 307 -33.13 9.93 9.11
N ASN A 308 -32.57 11.14 9.23
CA ASN A 308 -33.32 12.41 9.31
C ASN A 308 -34.31 12.48 10.49
N GLY A 309 -33.97 11.84 11.62
CA GLY A 309 -34.83 11.81 12.82
C GLY A 309 -36.11 10.99 12.64
N ALA A 310 -36.14 10.08 11.66
CA ALA A 310 -37.27 9.19 11.49
C ALA A 310 -37.44 8.31 12.74
N THR A 311 -38.68 8.18 13.23
CA THR A 311 -38.94 7.37 14.43
C THR A 311 -38.91 5.86 14.18
N SER A 312 -38.92 5.44 12.91
CA SER A 312 -38.82 4.03 12.50
C SER A 312 -38.27 3.88 11.09
N SER A 313 -37.30 3.00 10.90
CA SER A 313 -36.74 2.58 9.60
C SER A 313 -36.30 1.12 9.66
N LEU A 314 -36.33 0.41 8.54
CA LEU A 314 -35.71 -0.91 8.47
C LEU A 314 -34.20 -0.73 8.65
N SER A 315 -33.68 -1.16 9.80
CA SER A 315 -32.28 -0.96 10.18
C SER A 315 -31.80 -2.09 11.07
N MET A 316 -30.49 -2.33 11.05
CA MET A 316 -29.82 -3.32 11.89
C MET A 316 -28.49 -2.76 12.39
N GLY A 317 -28.28 -2.72 13.71
CA GLY A 317 -26.95 -2.53 14.28
C GLY A 317 -26.13 -3.80 14.07
N ARG A 318 -24.94 -3.67 13.49
CA ARG A 318 -24.02 -4.76 13.21
C ARG A 318 -22.89 -4.83 14.20
N ASP A 319 -22.40 -3.67 14.62
CA ASP A 319 -21.26 -3.55 15.53
C ASP A 319 -21.38 -2.31 16.42
N ILE A 320 -20.57 -2.27 17.48
CA ILE A 320 -20.48 -1.17 18.44
C ILE A 320 -19.02 -0.92 18.80
N SER A 321 -18.64 0.35 18.95
CA SER A 321 -17.31 0.75 19.40
C SER A 321 -16.99 0.21 20.79
N GLY A 322 -15.70 0.05 21.08
CA GLY A 322 -15.21 -0.47 22.36
C GLY A 322 -15.72 0.34 23.55
N ASP A 323 -15.76 1.67 23.41
CA ASP A 323 -16.29 2.61 24.39
C ASP A 323 -17.84 2.61 24.53
N GLY A 324 -18.55 1.91 23.64
CA GLY A 324 -20.00 1.81 23.64
C GLY A 324 -20.76 3.04 23.12
N LEU A 325 -20.07 4.05 22.58
CA LEU A 325 -20.68 5.33 22.17
C LEU A 325 -21.14 5.35 20.71
N VAL A 326 -20.54 4.52 19.85
CA VAL A 326 -20.80 4.50 18.40
C VAL A 326 -21.37 3.16 17.98
N ILE A 327 -22.51 3.17 17.30
CA ILE A 327 -23.11 1.96 16.72
C ILE A 327 -23.13 2.11 15.20
N VAL A 328 -22.66 1.08 14.50
CA VAL A 328 -22.66 1.03 13.04
C VAL A 328 -23.55 -0.09 12.51
N GLY A 329 -24.02 0.06 11.27
CA GLY A 329 -24.87 -0.94 10.65
C GLY A 329 -25.40 -0.56 9.29
N ASP A 330 -26.53 -1.16 8.92
CA ASP A 330 -27.23 -0.84 7.67
C ASP A 330 -28.65 -0.33 7.92
N VAL A 331 -29.07 0.62 7.09
CA VAL A 331 -30.40 1.22 7.12
C VAL A 331 -30.99 1.32 5.71
N SER A 332 -32.27 1.00 5.59
CA SER A 332 -33.01 1.17 4.35
C SER A 332 -33.18 2.67 4.06
N GLY A 333 -32.58 3.14 2.96
CA GLY A 333 -32.76 4.49 2.44
C GLY A 333 -33.96 4.61 1.49
N SER A 334 -34.16 5.83 0.97
CA SER A 334 -35.21 6.11 -0.03
C SER A 334 -35.01 5.27 -1.31
N GLY A 335 -36.09 4.65 -1.80
CA GLY A 335 -36.06 3.85 -3.02
C GLY A 335 -35.63 2.38 -2.83
N GLY A 336 -35.55 1.90 -1.59
CA GLY A 336 -35.31 0.48 -1.29
C GLY A 336 -33.84 0.05 -1.37
N ARG A 337 -32.91 1.00 -1.29
CA ARG A 337 -31.46 0.73 -1.25
C ARG A 337 -30.96 0.91 0.17
N ASN A 338 -30.12 0.00 0.64
CA ASN A 338 -29.46 0.12 1.94
C ASN A 338 -28.30 1.12 1.86
N SER A 339 -27.98 1.72 3.00
CA SER A 339 -26.79 2.56 3.20
C SER A 339 -26.15 2.16 4.53
N GLY A 340 -24.84 2.29 4.63
CA GLY A 340 -24.16 2.18 5.92
C GLY A 340 -24.58 3.34 6.81
N PHE A 341 -24.77 3.09 8.11
CA PHE A 341 -25.01 4.16 9.09
C PHE A 341 -23.96 4.14 10.19
N ARG A 342 -23.76 5.33 10.77
CA ARG A 342 -23.12 5.56 12.07
C ARG A 342 -24.13 6.25 12.98
N TRP A 343 -24.24 5.79 14.22
CA TRP A 343 -25.13 6.35 15.21
C TRP A 343 -24.37 6.74 16.48
N THR A 344 -24.66 7.93 17.00
CA THR A 344 -24.27 8.40 18.33
C THR A 344 -25.51 8.97 19.01
N GLU A 345 -25.43 9.18 20.33
CA GLU A 345 -26.53 9.80 21.07
C GLU A 345 -26.77 11.27 20.66
N ASP A 346 -25.70 11.99 20.35
CA ASP A 346 -25.75 13.41 19.99
C ASP A 346 -26.21 13.64 18.55
N ASP A 347 -25.75 12.81 17.60
CA ASP A 347 -26.04 13.00 16.17
C ASP A 347 -27.32 12.25 15.73
N GLY A 348 -27.70 11.21 16.48
CA GLY A 348 -28.64 10.22 15.99
C GLY A 348 -28.06 9.42 14.81
N MET A 349 -28.94 8.88 13.95
CA MET A 349 -28.52 8.04 12.84
C MET A 349 -28.15 8.88 11.61
N LEU A 350 -26.88 8.85 11.23
CA LEU A 350 -26.36 9.43 9.99
C LEU A 350 -25.94 8.32 9.02
N THR A 351 -26.01 8.56 7.72
CA THR A 351 -25.29 7.71 6.78
C THR A 351 -23.78 7.90 6.97
N VAL A 352 -22.96 6.92 6.58
CA VAL A 352 -21.49 7.08 6.64
C VAL A 352 -21.04 8.33 5.87
N GLU A 353 -21.64 8.58 4.70
CA GLU A 353 -21.33 9.77 3.91
C GLU A 353 -21.76 11.08 4.60
N ASP A 354 -22.91 11.10 5.27
CA ASP A 354 -23.37 12.30 5.98
C ASP A 354 -22.56 12.56 7.25
N TRP A 355 -22.12 11.50 7.94
CA TRP A 355 -21.15 11.60 9.04
C TRP A 355 -19.83 12.22 8.57
N LEU A 356 -19.29 11.74 7.44
CA LEU A 356 -18.09 12.32 6.84
C LEU A 356 -18.30 13.79 6.47
N ARG A 357 -19.42 14.15 5.83
CA ARG A 357 -19.76 15.55 5.49
C ARG A 357 -19.91 16.43 6.73
N ALA A 358 -20.50 15.91 7.80
CA ALA A 358 -20.63 16.64 9.07
C ALA A 358 -19.27 16.95 9.69
N ASN A 359 -18.24 16.15 9.37
CA ASN A 359 -16.85 16.35 9.77
C ASN A 359 -16.01 17.05 8.68
N GLY A 360 -16.63 17.79 7.78
CA GLY A 360 -15.94 18.63 6.78
C GLY A 360 -15.40 17.88 5.56
N VAL A 361 -15.65 16.56 5.44
CA VAL A 361 -15.20 15.77 4.30
C VAL A 361 -16.08 16.03 3.08
N THR A 362 -15.45 16.33 1.94
CA THR A 362 -16.17 16.48 0.66
C THR A 362 -16.42 15.10 0.04
N ILE A 363 -17.68 14.70 -0.08
CA ILE A 363 -18.11 13.44 -0.73
C ILE A 363 -18.93 13.75 -1.99
N ILE A 364 -18.51 13.23 -3.14
CA ILE A 364 -19.31 13.28 -4.39
C ILE A 364 -20.29 12.11 -4.41
N GLY A 365 -21.59 12.41 -4.46
CA GLY A 365 -22.61 11.41 -4.75
C GLY A 365 -22.69 11.09 -6.25
N SER A 366 -23.15 9.89 -6.60
CA SER A 366 -23.34 9.46 -8.00
C SER A 366 -24.46 10.20 -8.76
N HIS A 367 -25.23 11.05 -8.07
CA HIS A 367 -26.32 11.86 -8.63
C HIS A 367 -26.03 13.37 -8.57
N PRO A 368 -25.61 14.00 -9.68
CA PRO A 368 -25.27 15.43 -9.72
C PRO A 368 -26.44 16.38 -9.38
N ALA A 369 -27.68 15.90 -9.50
CA ALA A 369 -28.89 16.66 -9.16
C ALA A 369 -29.30 16.51 -7.68
N GLU A 370 -28.72 15.56 -6.95
CA GLU A 370 -28.97 15.27 -5.53
C GLU A 370 -27.62 15.02 -4.82
N PRO A 371 -26.76 16.05 -4.72
CA PRO A 371 -25.37 15.88 -4.25
C PRO A 371 -25.25 15.39 -2.79
N GLU A 372 -26.31 15.55 -1.99
CA GLU A 372 -26.39 15.07 -0.59
C GLU A 372 -26.89 13.63 -0.48
N ARG A 373 -27.26 12.98 -1.59
CA ARG A 373 -27.78 11.62 -1.54
C ARG A 373 -26.65 10.63 -1.22
N SER A 374 -26.77 9.91 -0.10
CA SER A 374 -25.92 8.76 0.22
C SER A 374 -26.16 7.62 -0.78
N ASP A 375 -25.12 7.34 -1.58
CA ASP A 375 -25.18 6.31 -2.62
C ASP A 375 -23.91 5.51 -2.85
N LEU A 376 -22.90 5.66 -1.99
CA LEU A 376 -21.65 4.93 -2.09
C LEU A 376 -21.69 3.66 -1.24
N THR A 377 -22.02 3.80 0.03
CA THR A 377 -22.02 2.71 1.01
C THR A 377 -23.31 1.87 0.92
N ALA A 378 -23.18 0.57 1.17
CA ALA A 378 -24.29 -0.36 1.31
C ALA A 378 -24.45 -0.84 2.76
N SER A 379 -23.33 -1.04 3.46
CA SER A 379 -23.25 -1.44 4.86
C SER A 379 -22.13 -0.71 5.58
N ALA A 380 -22.24 -0.62 6.90
CA ALA A 380 -21.14 -0.42 7.83
C ALA A 380 -21.14 -1.64 8.75
N ASP A 381 -20.07 -2.41 8.74
CA ASP A 381 -20.04 -3.76 9.30
C ASP A 381 -19.18 -3.86 10.56
N ALA A 382 -18.14 -3.04 10.69
CA ALA A 382 -17.24 -2.99 11.84
C ALA A 382 -16.77 -1.57 12.14
N THR A 383 -16.44 -1.31 13.41
CA THR A 383 -15.86 -0.03 13.87
C THR A 383 -14.82 -0.25 14.97
N ASN A 384 -13.89 0.69 15.13
CA ASN A 384 -12.80 0.60 16.11
C ASN A 384 -13.23 1.09 17.51
N GLU A 385 -12.29 1.18 18.47
CA GLU A 385 -12.57 1.48 19.89
C GLU A 385 -13.40 2.75 20.12
N ASP A 386 -13.10 3.82 19.38
CA ASP A 386 -13.72 5.15 19.51
C ASP A 386 -14.72 5.46 18.39
N GLY A 387 -14.90 4.52 17.46
CA GLY A 387 -15.74 4.65 16.27
C GLY A 387 -15.34 5.78 15.31
N SER A 388 -14.06 6.15 15.28
CA SER A 388 -13.46 7.07 14.31
C SER A 388 -13.18 6.39 12.96
N VAL A 389 -13.08 5.06 12.93
CA VAL A 389 -12.89 4.23 11.74
C VAL A 389 -14.06 3.28 11.55
N ILE A 390 -14.55 3.19 10.30
CA ILE A 390 -15.64 2.30 9.90
C ILE A 390 -15.21 1.52 8.66
N VAL A 391 -15.45 0.21 8.68
CA VAL A 391 -15.28 -0.65 7.50
C VAL A 391 -16.62 -1.27 7.11
N GLY A 392 -16.84 -1.37 5.80
CA GLY A 392 -18.02 -2.01 5.26
C GLY A 392 -17.91 -2.24 3.76
N THR A 393 -19.06 -2.43 3.12
CA THR A 393 -19.13 -2.64 1.67
C THR A 393 -19.81 -1.47 0.95
N THR A 394 -19.26 -1.10 -0.20
CA THR A 394 -19.89 -0.18 -1.15
C THR A 394 -21.00 -0.88 -1.91
N ARG A 395 -21.83 -0.13 -2.63
CA ARG A 395 -22.95 -0.68 -3.40
C ARG A 395 -22.56 -1.55 -4.58
N ASP A 396 -21.35 -1.38 -5.09
CA ASP A 396 -20.73 -2.24 -6.10
C ASP A 396 -19.97 -3.43 -5.49
N GLY A 397 -19.96 -3.56 -4.16
CA GLY A 397 -19.43 -4.73 -3.46
C GLY A 397 -17.97 -4.61 -3.02
N SER A 398 -17.30 -3.48 -3.27
CA SER A 398 -15.95 -3.24 -2.80
C SER A 398 -15.90 -2.99 -1.30
N VAL A 399 -14.80 -3.40 -0.66
CA VAL A 399 -14.55 -3.07 0.75
C VAL A 399 -14.03 -1.65 0.85
N TYR A 400 -14.62 -0.85 1.73
CA TYR A 400 -14.17 0.52 2.00
C TYR A 400 -13.72 0.68 3.45
N ILE A 401 -12.82 1.66 3.64
CA ILE A 401 -12.43 2.22 4.93
C ILE A 401 -12.89 3.67 4.92
N ALA A 402 -13.68 4.05 5.92
CA ALA A 402 -14.09 5.43 6.17
C ALA A 402 -13.53 5.89 7.51
N ARG A 403 -13.01 7.11 7.57
CA ARG A 403 -12.44 7.67 8.79
C ARG A 403 -12.64 9.17 8.91
N VAL A 404 -12.59 9.64 10.15
CA VAL A 404 -12.34 11.05 10.48
C VAL A 404 -11.09 11.09 11.36
N THR A 405 -10.38 12.22 11.40
CA THR A 405 -9.37 12.38 12.44
C THR A 405 -10.05 12.41 13.78
N GLY A 406 -9.58 11.58 14.72
CA GLY A 406 -10.08 11.59 16.08
C GLY A 406 -10.06 13.02 16.59
N THR A 407 -11.24 13.53 16.97
CA THR A 407 -11.32 14.70 17.82
C THR A 407 -10.66 14.30 19.12
N SER A 408 -9.39 14.64 19.30
CA SER A 408 -8.94 14.92 20.66
C SER A 408 -9.88 16.01 21.17
N ASP A 409 -10.62 15.67 22.22
CA ASP A 409 -11.57 16.54 22.89
C ASP A 409 -10.93 17.92 23.16
N PRO A 410 -11.53 19.05 22.74
CA PRO A 410 -11.09 20.37 23.17
C PRO A 410 -11.57 20.58 24.61
N GLY A 411 -10.96 19.88 25.56
CA GLY A 411 -11.59 19.68 26.87
C GLY A 411 -10.72 19.22 28.02
N GLU A 412 -9.40 19.28 27.97
CA GLU A 412 -8.58 19.24 29.18
C GLU A 412 -7.61 20.43 29.18
N ASP A 413 -8.05 21.52 29.83
CA ASP A 413 -7.13 22.54 30.33
C ASP A 413 -6.13 21.81 31.26
N ASP A 414 -4.88 21.72 30.82
CA ASP A 414 -3.72 21.41 31.66
C ASP A 414 -3.56 22.52 32.71
N ASP A 415 -4.41 22.49 33.75
CA ASP A 415 -4.16 23.16 35.01
C ASP A 415 -3.10 22.36 35.79
N ASP A 416 -1.85 22.34 35.29
CA ASP A 416 -0.71 21.98 36.12
C ASP A 416 -0.27 23.23 36.91
N GLU A 417 -0.74 23.30 38.15
CA GLU A 417 -0.30 24.25 39.17
C GLU A 417 1.21 24.08 39.47
N GLY A 418 2.04 24.67 38.62
CA GLY A 418 3.45 24.90 38.89
C GLY A 418 3.62 26.06 39.87
N THR A 419 3.72 25.76 41.17
CA THR A 419 4.16 26.73 42.19
C THR A 419 5.58 27.23 41.88
N GLY A 420 5.69 28.42 41.29
CA GLY A 420 6.95 29.11 41.03
C GLY A 420 6.93 30.53 41.62
N ASP A 421 7.76 30.76 42.62
CA ASP A 421 7.96 32.03 43.32
C ASP A 421 8.29 33.17 42.35
N GLY A 422 7.48 34.24 42.38
CA GLY A 422 7.72 35.49 41.65
C GLY A 422 8.52 36.49 42.50
N ASP A 423 9.64 36.98 41.95
CA ASP A 423 10.32 38.19 42.37
C ASP A 423 10.78 39.01 41.14
N GLY A 424 10.44 40.31 41.13
CA GLY A 424 10.98 41.44 40.34
C GLY A 424 11.12 41.31 38.81
N GLY A 425 10.69 42.24 37.96
CA GLY A 425 10.43 43.67 38.09
C GLY A 425 10.62 44.34 36.71
N ASP A 426 10.00 45.52 36.57
CA ASP A 426 10.26 46.62 35.62
C ASP A 426 9.92 46.48 34.12
N ASP A 427 8.82 47.17 33.75
CA ASP A 427 8.72 48.28 32.80
C ASP A 427 9.65 48.32 31.57
N ASP A 428 9.07 48.29 30.36
CA ASP A 428 9.27 49.40 29.43
C ASP A 428 8.09 49.57 28.43
N THR A 429 7.68 50.82 28.27
CA THR A 429 6.62 51.30 27.37
C THR A 429 7.25 51.98 26.16
N GLY A 430 6.75 51.73 24.95
CA GLY A 430 7.21 52.44 23.76
C GLY A 430 6.20 52.43 22.61
N ASP A 431 5.40 53.50 22.54
CA ASP A 431 4.51 53.89 21.44
C ASP A 431 5.22 54.05 20.07
N GLY A 432 4.45 53.94 18.98
CA GLY A 432 4.51 54.99 17.94
C GLY A 432 4.53 54.58 16.46
N ASP A 433 3.37 54.83 15.82
CA ASP A 433 3.13 55.31 14.45
C ASP A 433 3.39 54.42 13.22
N GLY A 434 2.36 54.39 12.36
CA GLY A 434 2.33 53.67 11.10
C GLY A 434 2.56 54.52 9.86
N ASP A 435 2.57 53.85 8.70
CA ASP A 435 2.19 54.39 7.41
C ASP A 435 1.81 53.25 6.44
N THR A 436 0.94 53.62 5.53
CA THR A 436 0.24 52.86 4.50
C THR A 436 1.11 52.49 3.29
N GLY A 437 0.80 51.33 2.67
CA GLY A 437 0.87 51.19 1.21
C GLY A 437 1.71 50.03 0.65
N GLY A 438 1.01 48.96 0.24
CA GLY A 438 1.21 48.25 -1.03
C GLY A 438 2.40 47.28 -1.16
N GLY A 439 2.08 45.99 -1.38
CA GLY A 439 3.01 45.01 -1.91
C GLY A 439 2.46 43.59 -1.78
N ASP A 440 2.28 42.91 -2.90
CA ASP A 440 2.10 41.46 -3.00
C ASP A 440 3.22 40.73 -2.22
N GLY A 441 2.86 39.62 -1.57
CA GLY A 441 3.82 38.68 -1.04
C GLY A 441 3.34 37.93 0.20
N ASP A 442 3.17 36.62 0.00
CA ASP A 442 3.70 35.62 0.94
C ASP A 442 2.98 35.48 2.28
N THR A 443 1.97 34.61 2.33
CA THR A 443 1.59 33.93 3.57
C THR A 443 2.33 32.60 3.60
N GLY A 444 3.54 32.65 4.13
CA GLY A 444 4.26 31.50 4.64
C GLY A 444 3.49 30.91 5.81
N GLU A 445 3.13 29.65 5.61
CA GLU A 445 2.99 28.54 6.56
C GLU A 445 3.47 28.85 8.00
N ASP A 446 2.51 28.83 8.92
CA ASP A 446 2.75 28.24 10.23
C ASP A 446 2.34 26.75 10.11
N GLU A 447 3.37 25.90 10.17
CA GLU A 447 3.33 24.44 10.18
C GLU A 447 2.68 23.93 11.48
N ASP A 448 1.35 23.86 11.50
CA ASP A 448 0.69 22.83 12.32
C ASP A 448 0.55 21.59 11.44
N GLY A 449 1.27 20.53 11.81
CA GLY A 449 1.27 19.24 11.11
C GLY A 449 -0.15 18.69 11.01
N ASP A 450 -0.78 18.87 9.85
CA ASP A 450 -2.06 18.25 9.52
C ASP A 450 -1.84 16.74 9.37
N THR A 451 -2.06 15.99 10.45
CA THR A 451 -1.87 14.54 10.58
C THR A 451 -2.97 13.72 9.88
N GLY A 452 -3.39 14.17 8.68
CA GLY A 452 -4.32 13.51 7.77
C GLY A 452 -5.76 13.99 7.90
N GLY A 453 -6.46 14.10 6.77
CA GLY A 453 -7.89 14.45 6.72
C GLY A 453 -8.81 13.23 6.91
N GLY A 454 -10.10 13.48 7.14
CA GLY A 454 -11.14 12.44 7.06
C GLY A 454 -11.50 12.08 5.61
N GLY A 455 -11.95 10.85 5.36
CA GLY A 455 -12.34 10.40 4.02
C GLY A 455 -12.86 8.97 3.94
N LEU A 456 -13.20 8.55 2.72
CA LEU A 456 -13.64 7.20 2.38
C LEU A 456 -12.84 6.68 1.17
N ILE A 457 -12.13 5.57 1.34
CA ILE A 457 -11.34 4.92 0.29
C ILE A 457 -11.69 3.45 0.17
N THR A 458 -11.62 2.88 -1.04
CA THR A 458 -11.68 1.42 -1.18
C THR A 458 -10.32 0.82 -0.86
N VAL A 459 -10.28 -0.40 -0.32
CA VAL A 459 -9.01 -1.10 -0.03
C VAL A 459 -8.18 -1.26 -1.31
N THR A 460 -8.85 -1.47 -2.44
CA THR A 460 -8.24 -1.56 -3.78
C THR A 460 -7.56 -0.24 -4.19
N ASP A 461 -8.24 0.90 -4.07
CA ASP A 461 -7.68 2.21 -4.43
C ASP A 461 -6.52 2.61 -3.50
N LEU A 462 -6.62 2.29 -2.21
CA LEU A 462 -5.54 2.51 -1.24
C LEU A 462 -4.29 1.71 -1.63
N GLY A 463 -4.46 0.42 -1.94
CA GLY A 463 -3.37 -0.45 -2.38
C GLY A 463 -2.72 -0.06 -3.69
N ALA A 464 -3.52 0.31 -4.69
CA ALA A 464 -3.02 0.77 -5.98
C ALA A 464 -2.16 2.05 -5.83
N SER A 465 -2.60 2.97 -4.98
CA SER A 465 -1.89 4.22 -4.68
C SER A 465 -0.55 3.99 -3.97
N LEU A 466 -0.56 3.22 -2.86
CA LEU A 466 0.66 2.88 -2.11
C LEU A 466 1.64 2.06 -2.95
N GLY A 467 1.12 1.03 -3.62
CA GLY A 467 1.85 0.13 -4.50
C GLY A 467 2.59 0.85 -5.63
N THR A 468 1.89 1.71 -6.38
CA THR A 468 2.51 2.45 -7.49
C THR A 468 3.59 3.41 -6.99
N SER A 469 3.37 4.06 -5.84
CA SER A 469 4.36 4.96 -5.23
C SER A 469 5.61 4.18 -4.80
N GLY A 470 5.44 2.99 -4.20
CA GLY A 470 6.55 2.09 -3.88
C GLY A 470 7.35 1.64 -5.10
N VAL A 471 6.67 1.23 -6.17
CA VAL A 471 7.28 0.82 -7.44
C VAL A 471 8.09 1.96 -8.07
N THR A 472 7.59 3.20 -8.01
CA THR A 472 8.28 4.39 -8.55
C THR A 472 9.47 4.80 -7.68
N ASN A 473 9.34 4.75 -6.36
CA ASN A 473 10.44 5.01 -5.43
C ASN A 473 11.58 4.00 -5.63
N ALA A 474 11.26 2.72 -5.82
CA ALA A 474 12.26 1.69 -6.15
C ALA A 474 12.94 1.96 -7.50
N ALA A 475 12.19 2.38 -8.53
CA ALA A 475 12.74 2.74 -9.84
C ALA A 475 13.69 3.95 -9.79
N THR A 476 13.40 4.91 -8.91
CA THR A 476 14.26 6.08 -8.69
C THR A 476 15.67 5.65 -8.28
N LEU A 477 15.80 4.62 -7.44
CA LEU A 477 17.08 4.12 -6.94
C LEU A 477 17.93 3.45 -8.04
N SER A 478 17.31 2.92 -9.10
CA SER A 478 18.03 2.29 -10.21
C SER A 478 18.57 3.30 -11.25
N SER A 479 18.07 4.54 -11.23
CA SER A 479 18.51 5.61 -12.14
C SER A 479 20.00 5.96 -12.03
N LEU A 480 20.65 5.65 -10.89
CA LEU A 480 22.09 5.81 -10.69
C LEU A 480 22.96 4.99 -11.65
N SER A 481 22.43 3.89 -12.20
CA SER A 481 23.14 3.14 -13.24
C SER A 481 23.42 4.02 -14.47
N LEU A 482 22.54 4.98 -14.79
CA LEU A 482 22.75 5.92 -15.90
C LEU A 482 23.91 6.90 -15.61
N ILE A 483 24.10 7.34 -14.36
CA ILE A 483 25.21 8.22 -13.97
C ILE A 483 26.57 7.52 -14.17
N VAL A 484 26.62 6.21 -13.92
CA VAL A 484 27.83 5.39 -14.04
C VAL A 484 28.06 4.92 -15.48
N ASN A 485 26.99 4.52 -16.18
CA ASN A 485 27.05 3.77 -17.44
C ASN A 485 26.46 4.51 -18.67
N GLY A 486 26.01 5.77 -18.53
CA GLY A 486 25.50 6.63 -19.61
C GLY A 486 26.60 7.21 -20.50
N ALA A 487 26.73 8.54 -20.58
CA ALA A 487 27.75 9.26 -21.34
C ALA A 487 29.19 8.99 -20.87
N GLY A 488 29.34 8.37 -19.70
CA GLY A 488 30.61 7.88 -19.13
C GLY A 488 30.96 6.43 -19.46
N SER A 489 30.22 5.74 -20.35
CA SER A 489 30.39 4.32 -20.69
C SER A 489 31.74 3.96 -21.32
N ARG A 490 32.42 4.94 -21.92
CA ARG A 490 33.70 4.76 -22.61
C ARG A 490 34.80 5.63 -21.97
N PRO A 491 35.26 5.29 -20.76
CA PRO A 491 36.17 6.14 -19.99
C PRO A 491 37.52 6.36 -20.69
N LEU A 492 38.01 5.35 -21.43
CA LEU A 492 39.31 5.42 -22.14
C LEU A 492 39.32 6.38 -23.32
N ASP A 493 38.16 6.81 -23.81
CA ASP A 493 38.09 7.85 -24.85
C ASP A 493 38.64 9.16 -24.29
N ARG A 494 38.54 9.41 -22.98
CA ARG A 494 38.98 10.65 -22.30
C ARG A 494 40.48 10.71 -22.02
N ARG A 495 41.28 9.75 -22.51
CA ARG A 495 42.73 9.76 -22.31
C ARG A 495 43.40 10.89 -23.09
N VAL A 496 44.50 11.38 -22.52
CA VAL A 496 45.39 12.36 -23.16
C VAL A 496 46.85 11.96 -22.96
N ASP A 497 47.75 12.56 -23.73
CA ASP A 497 49.19 12.31 -23.57
C ASP A 497 49.71 12.77 -22.20
N GLU A 498 50.86 12.25 -21.80
CA GLU A 498 51.53 12.63 -20.55
C GLU A 498 51.70 14.17 -20.45
N GLY A 499 51.35 14.72 -19.28
CA GLY A 499 51.45 16.15 -19.00
C GLY A 499 50.36 17.01 -19.63
N ARG A 500 49.36 16.41 -20.29
CA ARG A 500 48.22 17.12 -20.90
C ARG A 500 47.00 17.12 -19.99
N PHE A 501 46.16 18.13 -20.21
CA PHE A 501 44.84 18.22 -19.60
C PHE A 501 43.75 17.85 -20.60
N THR A 502 42.65 17.33 -20.07
CA THR A 502 41.39 17.25 -20.80
C THR A 502 40.27 17.88 -19.99
N MET A 503 39.35 18.53 -20.67
CA MET A 503 38.09 18.99 -20.11
C MET A 503 36.95 18.48 -20.99
N TRP A 504 35.81 18.13 -20.41
CA TRP A 504 34.64 17.77 -21.19
C TRP A 504 33.33 18.22 -20.56
N PHE A 505 32.32 18.32 -21.41
CA PHE A 505 30.93 18.56 -21.06
C PHE A 505 30.11 17.40 -21.63
N GLY A 506 29.36 16.72 -20.78
CA GLY A 506 28.56 15.57 -21.16
C GLY A 506 27.14 15.65 -20.63
N GLY A 507 26.25 14.84 -21.18
CA GLY A 507 24.93 14.64 -20.62
C GLY A 507 24.19 13.50 -21.29
N ASP A 508 23.19 13.00 -20.58
CA ASP A 508 22.26 11.97 -21.05
C ASP A 508 20.83 12.50 -20.95
N LEU A 509 20.02 12.19 -21.95
CA LEU A 509 18.58 12.41 -21.95
C LEU A 509 17.89 11.09 -22.28
N ALA A 510 17.07 10.63 -21.35
CA ALA A 510 16.35 9.37 -21.45
C ALA A 510 14.84 9.60 -21.25
N SER A 511 14.03 8.80 -21.94
CA SER A 511 12.60 8.65 -21.67
C SER A 511 12.35 7.24 -21.16
N ASP A 512 11.53 7.10 -20.13
CA ASP A 512 11.08 5.80 -19.61
C ASP A 512 9.56 5.72 -19.73
N ASN A 513 9.07 4.79 -20.57
CA ASN A 513 7.65 4.66 -20.92
C ASN A 513 7.19 3.19 -20.74
N HIS A 514 7.22 2.68 -19.50
CA HIS A 514 6.88 1.28 -19.21
C HIS A 514 5.78 1.13 -18.16
N GLY A 515 4.72 0.40 -18.50
CA GLY A 515 3.68 0.00 -17.56
C GLY A 515 2.96 1.23 -16.95
N SER A 516 3.00 1.34 -15.62
CA SER A 516 2.46 2.49 -14.88
C SER A 516 3.42 3.68 -14.77
N ARG A 517 4.62 3.61 -15.37
CA ARG A 517 5.67 4.62 -15.32
C ARG A 517 5.74 5.42 -16.62
N ASP A 518 5.62 6.74 -16.53
CA ASP A 518 5.84 7.69 -17.63
C ASP A 518 6.70 8.83 -17.10
N GLY A 519 7.94 8.92 -17.58
CA GLY A 519 8.92 9.83 -17.00
C GLY A 519 10.12 10.16 -17.87
N ARG A 520 10.87 11.18 -17.43
CA ARG A 520 12.08 11.67 -18.12
C ARG A 520 13.25 11.70 -17.15
N ILE A 521 14.40 11.29 -17.64
CA ILE A 521 15.66 11.36 -16.92
C ILE A 521 16.62 12.26 -17.69
N GLY A 522 17.21 13.23 -17.02
CA GLY A 522 18.21 14.11 -17.61
C GLY A 522 19.39 14.29 -16.67
N LEU A 523 20.60 14.14 -17.20
CA LEU A 523 21.81 14.46 -16.45
C LEU A 523 22.77 15.31 -17.28
N GLY A 524 23.53 16.15 -16.60
CA GLY A 524 24.63 16.92 -17.17
C GLY A 524 25.88 16.78 -16.30
N GLU A 525 27.05 16.74 -16.94
CA GLU A 525 28.35 16.66 -16.28
C GLU A 525 29.39 17.60 -16.89
N ILE A 526 30.30 18.04 -16.03
CA ILE A 526 31.56 18.68 -16.41
C ILE A 526 32.68 17.88 -15.78
N GLY A 527 33.69 17.55 -16.58
CA GLY A 527 34.86 16.83 -16.10
C GLY A 527 36.19 17.48 -16.47
N LEU A 528 37.18 17.22 -15.63
CA LEU A 528 38.57 17.64 -15.80
C LEU A 528 39.48 16.43 -15.55
N GLY A 529 40.44 16.22 -16.44
CA GLY A 529 41.43 15.15 -16.32
C GLY A 529 42.85 15.64 -16.55
N TYR A 530 43.80 15.00 -15.88
CA TYR A 530 45.24 15.24 -16.08
C TYR A 530 46.03 13.94 -16.06
N ASN A 531 46.91 13.77 -17.04
CA ASN A 531 47.77 12.60 -17.14
C ASN A 531 49.16 12.84 -16.51
N PHE A 532 49.47 12.07 -15.47
CA PHE A 532 50.75 12.09 -14.75
C PHE A 532 51.80 11.11 -15.34
N GLY A 533 51.53 10.52 -16.50
CA GLY A 533 52.37 9.52 -17.16
C GLY A 533 51.92 8.11 -16.84
N ALA A 534 52.18 7.64 -15.61
CA ALA A 534 51.79 6.28 -15.20
C ALA A 534 50.28 6.11 -15.00
N VAL A 535 49.61 7.20 -14.59
CA VAL A 535 48.17 7.24 -14.33
C VAL A 535 47.58 8.57 -14.80
N GLN A 536 46.36 8.53 -15.29
CA GLN A 536 45.52 9.71 -15.49
C GLN A 536 44.43 9.74 -14.42
N LEU A 537 44.23 10.91 -13.83
CA LEU A 537 43.15 11.16 -12.87
C LEU A 537 42.13 12.11 -13.46
N ASN A 538 40.87 11.75 -13.32
CA ASN A 538 39.70 12.45 -13.81
C ASN A 538 38.78 12.78 -12.63
N THR A 539 38.27 14.00 -12.58
CA THR A 539 37.25 14.46 -11.62
C THR A 539 36.03 14.95 -12.40
N VAL A 540 34.84 14.56 -11.97
CA VAL A 540 33.58 14.91 -12.61
C VAL A 540 32.64 15.47 -11.57
N LEU A 541 31.99 16.58 -11.91
CA LEU A 541 30.86 17.13 -11.18
C LEU A 541 29.66 17.08 -12.10
N GLY A 542 28.53 16.62 -11.60
CA GLY A 542 27.31 16.56 -12.39
C GLY A 542 26.06 16.72 -11.56
N TYR A 543 24.96 16.85 -12.28
CA TYR A 543 23.62 17.00 -11.75
C TYR A 543 22.68 16.12 -12.54
N THR A 544 21.72 15.51 -11.86
CA THR A 544 20.66 14.68 -12.45
C THR A 544 19.30 15.15 -11.97
N GLY A 545 18.33 15.11 -12.88
CA GLY A 545 16.92 15.30 -12.59
C GLY A 545 16.13 14.11 -13.13
N PHE A 546 15.14 13.68 -12.35
CA PHE A 546 14.28 12.55 -12.66
C PHE A 546 12.84 12.94 -12.31
N ASP A 547 11.93 12.71 -13.23
CA ASP A 547 10.50 12.97 -13.06
C ASP A 547 9.75 11.73 -13.52
N GLN A 548 8.85 11.22 -12.67
CA GLN A 548 7.99 10.08 -12.96
C GLN A 548 6.57 10.36 -12.51
N ASN A 549 5.62 10.05 -13.38
CA ASN A 549 4.20 10.04 -13.02
C ASN A 549 3.84 8.73 -12.30
N THR A 550 2.94 8.82 -11.33
CA THR A 550 2.38 7.71 -10.56
C THR A 550 0.87 7.61 -10.78
N PHE A 551 0.20 6.73 -10.02
CA PHE A 551 -1.25 6.50 -10.10
C PHE A 551 -2.03 7.81 -10.07
N LEU A 552 -3.04 7.93 -10.95
CA LEU A 552 -3.92 9.11 -11.05
C LEU A 552 -3.20 10.47 -11.19
N GLY A 553 -2.01 10.48 -11.79
CA GLY A 553 -1.25 11.72 -12.05
C GLY A 553 -0.54 12.28 -10.82
N GLY A 554 -0.28 11.44 -9.81
CA GLY A 554 0.73 11.75 -8.80
C GLY A 554 2.13 11.76 -9.44
N SER A 555 3.15 12.15 -8.68
CA SER A 555 4.51 12.26 -9.22
C SER A 555 5.61 12.02 -8.18
N THR A 556 6.77 11.64 -8.66
CA THR A 556 8.02 11.65 -7.89
C THR A 556 9.06 12.43 -8.70
N GLU A 557 9.49 13.58 -8.19
CA GLU A 557 10.54 14.39 -8.78
C GLU A 557 11.80 14.31 -7.92
N VAL A 558 12.91 13.89 -8.51
CA VAL A 558 14.21 13.78 -7.82
C VAL A 558 15.23 14.69 -8.45
N ARG A 559 16.00 15.36 -7.60
CA ARG A 559 17.03 16.33 -7.95
C ARG A 559 18.29 16.01 -7.17
N ALA A 560 19.38 15.67 -7.86
CA ALA A 560 20.60 15.25 -7.16
C ALA A 560 21.89 15.67 -7.87
N GLY A 561 22.86 16.12 -7.07
CA GLY A 561 24.23 16.37 -7.49
C GLY A 561 25.11 15.13 -7.28
N TYR A 562 26.07 14.90 -8.17
CA TYR A 562 27.03 13.80 -8.02
C TYR A 562 28.47 14.21 -8.32
N VAL A 563 29.40 13.47 -7.72
CA VAL A 563 30.84 13.59 -7.94
C VAL A 563 31.40 12.24 -8.37
N LYS A 564 32.25 12.23 -9.41
CA LYS A 564 33.03 11.04 -9.80
C LYS A 564 34.51 11.30 -9.73
N LEU A 565 35.25 10.34 -9.18
CA LEU A 565 36.71 10.28 -9.26
C LEU A 565 37.08 9.04 -10.06
N GLU A 566 37.83 9.23 -11.14
CA GLU A 566 38.19 8.16 -12.07
C GLU A 566 39.70 8.13 -12.28
N MET A 567 40.27 6.92 -12.17
CA MET A 567 41.69 6.65 -12.37
C MET A 567 41.85 5.70 -13.54
N LEU A 568 42.73 6.04 -14.48
CA LEU A 568 43.06 5.24 -15.64
C LEU A 568 44.55 4.91 -15.60
N GLY A 569 44.89 3.63 -15.75
CA GLY A 569 46.28 3.17 -15.73
C GLY A 569 46.52 2.09 -16.77
N GLN A 570 47.66 2.16 -17.44
CA GLN A 570 48.09 1.12 -18.37
C GLN A 570 48.74 -0.02 -17.59
N ILE A 571 48.25 -1.24 -17.78
CA ILE A 571 48.76 -2.44 -17.12
C ILE A 571 49.85 -3.10 -17.96
N SER A 572 49.65 -3.18 -19.28
CA SER A 572 50.61 -3.76 -20.21
C SER A 572 50.39 -3.27 -21.65
N GLY A 573 51.39 -3.44 -22.51
CA GLY A 573 51.36 -3.01 -23.91
C GLY A 573 51.79 -1.56 -24.10
N ASP A 574 51.29 -0.93 -25.17
CA ASP A 574 51.52 0.48 -25.49
C ASP A 574 50.19 1.26 -25.61
N SER A 575 50.29 2.57 -25.84
CA SER A 575 49.13 3.47 -25.89
C SER A 575 48.15 3.15 -27.02
N GLU A 576 48.56 2.41 -28.05
CA GLU A 576 47.70 2.02 -29.18
C GLU A 576 47.13 0.60 -29.01
N ARG A 577 47.87 -0.31 -28.37
CA ARG A 577 47.50 -1.71 -28.15
C ARG A 577 47.97 -2.18 -26.76
N GLY A 578 47.14 -1.89 -25.75
CA GLY A 578 47.47 -2.20 -24.37
C GLY A 578 46.27 -2.62 -23.54
N LEU A 579 46.55 -3.31 -22.44
CA LEU A 579 45.56 -3.61 -21.41
C LEU A 579 45.51 -2.43 -20.44
N TRP A 580 44.31 -1.89 -20.24
CA TRP A 580 44.05 -0.75 -19.37
C TRP A 580 43.13 -1.13 -18.22
N GLY A 581 43.43 -0.58 -17.05
CA GLY A 581 42.55 -0.60 -15.89
C GLY A 581 41.92 0.76 -15.67
N VAL A 582 40.62 0.77 -15.38
CA VAL A 582 39.89 1.96 -14.94
C VAL A 582 39.22 1.65 -13.61
N LEU A 583 39.38 2.55 -12.65
CA LEU A 583 38.66 2.52 -11.37
C LEU A 583 37.92 3.84 -11.19
N THR A 584 36.63 3.77 -10.88
CA THR A 584 35.78 4.95 -10.68
C THR A 584 35.04 4.82 -9.36
N GLY A 585 35.10 5.86 -8.53
CA GLY A 585 34.23 6.05 -7.38
C GLY A 585 33.24 7.18 -7.63
N THR A 586 32.00 6.99 -7.20
CA THR A 586 30.89 7.93 -7.38
C THR A 586 30.20 8.19 -6.04
N GLY A 587 29.81 9.44 -5.78
CA GLY A 587 28.89 9.80 -4.69
C GLY A 587 27.76 10.69 -5.22
N LEU A 588 26.56 10.54 -4.68
CA LEU A 588 25.33 11.24 -5.06
C LEU A 588 24.64 11.78 -3.80
N TRP A 589 24.15 13.01 -3.85
CA TRP A 589 23.33 13.62 -2.81
C TRP A 589 22.27 14.52 -3.44
N GLY A 590 21.06 14.52 -2.89
CA GLY A 590 19.94 15.27 -3.42
C GLY A 590 18.67 15.07 -2.59
N ASP A 591 17.56 15.42 -3.20
CA ASP A 591 16.24 15.42 -2.62
C ASP A 591 15.20 14.85 -3.61
N ALA A 592 14.06 14.45 -3.06
CA ALA A 592 12.91 13.95 -3.78
C ALA A 592 11.63 14.60 -3.24
N ASP A 593 10.87 15.21 -4.14
CA ASP A 593 9.52 15.71 -3.89
C ASP A 593 8.51 14.68 -4.42
N ILE A 594 7.57 14.26 -3.57
CA ILE A 594 6.65 13.16 -3.84
C ILE A 594 5.21 13.65 -3.67
N SER A 595 4.38 13.38 -4.66
CA SER A 595 2.94 13.57 -4.60
C SER A 595 2.24 12.24 -4.90
N ARG A 596 1.46 11.76 -3.93
CA ARG A 596 0.70 10.53 -4.07
C ARG A 596 -0.78 10.85 -4.20
N ASN A 597 -1.34 10.46 -5.34
CA ASN A 597 -2.77 10.59 -5.58
C ASN A 597 -3.50 9.28 -5.26
N TYR A 598 -4.73 9.40 -4.77
CA TYR A 598 -5.63 8.29 -4.54
C TYR A 598 -7.06 8.67 -4.86
N ARG A 599 -7.85 7.66 -5.26
CA ARG A 599 -9.28 7.83 -5.48
C ARG A 599 -10.01 7.67 -4.16
N THR A 600 -10.80 8.67 -3.78
CA THR A 600 -11.52 8.71 -2.51
C THR A 600 -12.92 9.30 -2.72
N ASN A 601 -13.77 9.27 -1.69
CA ASN A 601 -14.92 10.15 -1.54
C ASN A 601 -15.91 10.15 -2.72
N GLY A 602 -16.19 8.97 -3.28
CA GLY A 602 -17.10 8.81 -4.42
C GLY A 602 -16.48 9.09 -5.78
N GLY A 603 -15.16 8.92 -5.90
CA GLY A 603 -14.42 9.00 -7.16
C GLY A 603 -13.60 10.28 -7.34
N LEU A 604 -13.57 11.14 -6.32
CA LEU A 604 -12.63 12.26 -6.23
C LEU A 604 -11.19 11.76 -6.25
N ILE A 605 -10.29 12.60 -6.75
CA ILE A 605 -8.85 12.42 -6.59
C ILE A 605 -8.43 13.33 -5.46
N ASP A 606 -7.79 12.76 -4.46
CA ASP A 606 -7.16 13.47 -3.36
C ASP A 606 -5.67 13.16 -3.35
N SER A 607 -4.88 14.01 -2.70
CA SER A 607 -3.42 14.01 -2.82
C SER A 607 -2.77 14.20 -1.46
N SER A 608 -1.73 13.43 -1.21
CA SER A 608 -0.79 13.66 -0.12
C SER A 608 0.61 13.98 -0.67
N PHE A 609 1.42 14.68 0.12
CA PHE A 609 2.71 15.23 -0.31
C PHE A 609 3.82 14.87 0.68
N GLY A 610 4.97 14.47 0.18
CA GLY A 610 6.13 14.10 0.99
C GLY A 610 7.44 14.63 0.40
N HIS A 611 8.45 14.73 1.25
CA HIS A 611 9.81 15.12 0.87
C HIS A 611 10.82 14.17 1.49
N ALA A 612 11.82 13.74 0.72
CA ALA A 612 12.81 12.76 1.17
C ALA A 612 14.22 13.08 0.66
N ASP A 613 15.24 12.82 1.47
CA ASP A 613 16.63 12.91 1.02
C ASP A 613 17.00 11.75 0.08
N VAL A 614 17.86 11.99 -0.90
CA VAL A 614 18.45 10.95 -1.76
C VAL A 614 19.95 10.95 -1.59
N GLU A 615 20.51 9.79 -1.28
CA GLU A 615 21.96 9.62 -1.20
C GLU A 615 22.40 8.29 -1.81
N GLY A 616 23.62 8.27 -2.34
CA GLY A 616 24.18 7.04 -2.87
C GLY A 616 25.67 7.10 -3.12
N TYR A 617 26.27 5.93 -3.26
CA TYR A 617 27.66 5.78 -3.65
C TYR A 617 27.84 4.56 -4.54
N GLY A 618 28.90 4.57 -5.35
CA GLY A 618 29.21 3.45 -6.20
C GLY A 618 30.68 3.34 -6.54
N ILE A 619 31.09 2.13 -6.92
CA ILE A 619 32.42 1.83 -7.40
C ILE A 619 32.32 0.99 -8.68
N ARG A 620 33.16 1.30 -9.66
CA ARG A 620 33.25 0.60 -10.94
C ARG A 620 34.70 0.28 -11.24
N GLY A 621 35.00 -0.98 -11.52
CA GLY A 621 36.28 -1.45 -12.01
C GLY A 621 36.14 -2.03 -13.40
N ARG A 622 36.93 -1.54 -14.36
CA ARG A 622 36.93 -1.98 -15.76
C ARG A 622 38.32 -2.39 -16.20
N LEU A 623 38.41 -3.51 -16.91
CA LEU A 623 39.59 -3.95 -17.65
C LEU A 623 39.26 -3.95 -19.14
N GLN A 624 39.99 -3.18 -19.93
CA GLN A 624 39.78 -3.06 -21.37
C GLN A 624 41.07 -3.30 -22.13
N TRP A 625 41.00 -4.17 -23.14
CA TRP A 625 42.12 -4.42 -24.04
C TRP A 625 41.94 -3.57 -25.29
N GLU A 626 42.69 -2.48 -25.37
CA GLU A 626 42.67 -1.56 -26.50
C GLU A 626 43.11 -2.25 -27.79
N ASN A 627 42.32 -2.16 -28.85
CA ASN A 627 42.68 -2.62 -30.20
C ASN A 627 43.23 -4.05 -30.22
N ALA A 628 42.65 -4.95 -29.41
CA ALA A 628 42.97 -6.38 -29.40
C ALA A 628 42.81 -7.00 -30.80
N ALA A 629 41.86 -6.47 -31.58
CA ALA A 629 41.82 -6.56 -33.03
C ALA A 629 41.69 -5.14 -33.63
N PRO A 630 41.95 -4.94 -34.93
CA PRO A 630 41.85 -3.61 -35.53
C PRO A 630 40.51 -2.97 -35.22
N ASN A 631 40.53 -1.80 -34.55
CA ASN A 631 39.36 -1.02 -34.19
C ASN A 631 38.39 -1.66 -33.19
N ILE A 632 38.81 -2.73 -32.51
CA ILE A 632 37.98 -3.52 -31.61
C ILE A 632 38.67 -3.65 -30.25
N SER A 633 37.97 -3.21 -29.20
CA SER A 633 38.47 -3.15 -27.83
C SER A 633 37.50 -3.88 -26.89
N PRO A 634 37.70 -5.18 -26.60
CA PRO A 634 36.90 -5.90 -25.62
C PRO A 634 37.20 -5.44 -24.19
N TYR A 635 36.21 -5.54 -23.31
CA TYR A 635 36.34 -5.24 -21.89
C TYR A 635 35.48 -6.13 -21.00
N GLY A 636 35.91 -6.23 -19.75
CA GLY A 636 35.10 -6.73 -18.65
C GLY A 636 35.02 -5.67 -17.56
N GLU A 637 33.87 -5.56 -16.93
CA GLU A 637 33.60 -4.56 -15.90
C GLU A 637 32.79 -5.19 -14.76
N LEU A 638 33.08 -4.74 -13.54
CA LEU A 638 32.30 -5.02 -12.35
C LEU A 638 31.99 -3.70 -11.66
N SER A 639 30.73 -3.49 -11.31
CA SER A 639 30.30 -2.32 -10.56
C SER A 639 29.42 -2.71 -9.39
N TYR A 640 29.46 -1.89 -8.34
CA TYR A 640 28.59 -1.96 -7.19
C TYR A 640 28.09 -0.55 -6.88
N ALA A 641 26.80 -0.40 -6.64
CA ALA A 641 26.19 0.84 -6.20
C ALA A 641 25.23 0.58 -5.03
N HIS A 642 25.19 1.52 -4.11
CA HIS A 642 24.25 1.58 -3.00
C HIS A 642 23.55 2.93 -3.02
N THR A 643 22.22 2.92 -3.03
CA THR A 643 21.40 4.13 -3.09
C THR A 643 20.31 4.03 -2.05
N CYS A 644 19.97 5.13 -1.41
CA CYS A 644 18.83 5.21 -0.52
C CYS A 644 18.00 6.46 -0.80
N LEU A 645 16.69 6.26 -0.73
CA LEU A 645 15.69 7.29 -0.51
C LEU A 645 15.39 7.31 0.99
N GLY A 646 15.49 8.48 1.62
CA GLY A 646 15.14 8.71 3.01
C GLY A 646 13.71 8.28 3.31
N GLY A 647 13.43 7.93 4.57
CA GLY A 647 12.05 7.79 5.00
C GLY A 647 11.39 9.17 5.03
N TYR A 648 10.10 9.23 4.69
CA TYR A 648 9.34 10.47 4.64
C TYR A 648 7.94 10.24 5.18
N THR A 649 7.34 11.30 5.75
CA THR A 649 5.95 11.29 6.17
C THR A 649 5.18 12.22 5.27
N GLU A 650 4.13 11.71 4.63
CA GLU A 650 3.27 12.53 3.81
C GLU A 650 2.37 13.42 4.67
N THR A 651 2.00 14.57 4.11
CA THR A 651 1.08 15.55 4.68
C THR A 651 -0.06 15.82 3.70
N GLY A 652 -1.21 16.24 4.24
CA GLY A 652 -2.40 16.52 3.44
C GLY A 652 -3.13 15.29 2.91
N GLY A 653 -4.36 15.54 2.43
CA GLY A 653 -5.28 14.53 1.93
C GLY A 653 -5.82 13.59 3.02
N ALA A 654 -6.77 12.74 2.65
CA ALA A 654 -7.52 11.90 3.60
C ALA A 654 -6.79 10.63 4.10
N PHE A 655 -5.76 10.17 3.39
CA PHE A 655 -5.06 8.93 3.72
C PHE A 655 -3.54 9.09 3.57
N PRO A 656 -2.88 10.04 4.26
CA PRO A 656 -1.43 10.18 4.17
C PRO A 656 -0.72 8.97 4.78
N ALA A 657 0.49 8.71 4.29
CA ALA A 657 1.33 7.61 4.73
C ALA A 657 2.74 8.09 5.07
N SER A 658 3.37 7.46 6.06
CA SER A 658 4.81 7.51 6.25
C SER A 658 5.47 6.32 5.56
N PHE A 659 6.45 6.56 4.70
CA PHE A 659 7.27 5.54 4.09
C PHE A 659 8.59 5.41 4.82
N ASN A 660 8.99 4.18 5.11
CA ASN A 660 10.30 3.90 5.68
C ASN A 660 11.39 4.15 4.63
N ARG A 661 12.62 4.32 5.12
CA ARG A 661 13.81 4.45 4.27
C ARG A 661 13.93 3.25 3.32
N LEU A 662 14.06 3.53 2.03
CA LEU A 662 14.20 2.52 0.99
C LEU A 662 15.61 2.58 0.43
N CYS A 663 16.35 1.47 0.52
CA CYS A 663 17.70 1.37 -0.05
C CYS A 663 17.78 0.24 -1.08
N ASP A 664 18.55 0.41 -2.15
CA ASP A 664 18.84 -0.66 -3.12
C ASP A 664 20.34 -0.88 -3.27
N ASN A 665 20.70 -2.12 -3.57
CA ASN A 665 22.05 -2.54 -3.90
C ASN A 665 22.07 -3.09 -5.33
N ILE A 666 22.97 -2.57 -6.14
CA ILE A 666 23.12 -2.99 -7.54
C ILE A 666 24.54 -3.45 -7.76
N THR A 667 24.74 -4.76 -7.93
CA THR A 667 26.00 -5.33 -8.38
C THR A 667 25.84 -5.82 -9.80
N GLU A 668 26.66 -5.31 -10.72
CA GLU A 668 26.59 -5.66 -12.13
C GLU A 668 27.95 -6.11 -12.66
N ALA A 669 27.96 -7.24 -13.37
CA ALA A 669 29.06 -7.64 -14.24
C ALA A 669 28.69 -7.33 -15.70
N ARG A 670 29.61 -6.71 -16.44
CA ARG A 670 29.46 -6.42 -17.87
C ARG A 670 30.59 -7.03 -18.67
N LEU A 671 30.24 -7.64 -19.80
CA LEU A 671 31.19 -8.07 -20.81
C LEU A 671 30.82 -7.36 -22.10
N GLY A 672 31.72 -6.54 -22.62
CA GLY A 672 31.43 -5.70 -23.77
C GLY A 672 32.56 -5.59 -24.77
N VAL A 673 32.22 -5.02 -25.91
CA VAL A 673 33.15 -4.74 -27.00
C VAL A 673 32.87 -3.35 -27.54
N ASP A 674 33.90 -2.51 -27.51
CA ASP A 674 33.90 -1.20 -28.16
C ASP A 674 34.47 -1.32 -29.57
N ALA A 675 33.82 -0.67 -30.55
CA ALA A 675 34.29 -0.54 -31.92
C ALA A 675 34.42 0.94 -32.31
N SER A 676 35.46 1.29 -33.09
CA SER A 676 35.63 2.64 -33.64
C SER A 676 36.18 2.60 -35.07
N TYR A 677 35.41 3.07 -36.05
CA TYR A 677 35.76 3.02 -37.46
C TYR A 677 35.85 4.42 -38.07
N ALA A 678 37.06 4.85 -38.41
CA ALA A 678 37.30 6.13 -39.08
C ALA A 678 36.75 6.11 -40.53
N LEU A 679 35.73 6.93 -40.80
CA LEU A 679 35.23 7.17 -42.17
C LEU A 679 36.05 8.24 -42.89
N SER A 680 36.65 9.16 -42.12
CA SER A 680 37.57 10.19 -42.60
C SER A 680 38.46 10.68 -41.46
N ASP A 681 39.44 11.52 -41.77
CA ASP A 681 40.32 12.16 -40.76
C ASP A 681 39.58 12.95 -39.68
N ARG A 682 38.30 13.29 -39.87
CA ARG A 682 37.50 14.07 -38.92
C ARG A 682 36.24 13.35 -38.42
N PHE A 683 35.92 12.18 -38.94
CA PHE A 683 34.66 11.53 -38.65
C PHE A 683 34.86 10.03 -38.43
N SER A 684 34.42 9.55 -37.26
CA SER A 684 34.46 8.15 -36.88
C SER A 684 33.07 7.66 -36.52
N LEU A 685 32.75 6.44 -36.92
CA LEU A 685 31.59 5.70 -36.41
C LEU A 685 32.04 4.95 -35.15
N ILE A 686 31.27 5.05 -34.07
CA ILE A 686 31.55 4.31 -32.83
C ILE A 686 30.37 3.42 -32.49
N GLY A 687 30.66 2.31 -31.83
CA GLY A 687 29.62 1.41 -31.31
C GLY A 687 30.12 0.61 -30.14
N THR A 688 29.17 0.12 -29.35
CA THR A 688 29.40 -0.73 -28.19
C THR A 688 28.32 -1.79 -28.13
N LEU A 689 28.69 -3.03 -27.81
CA LEU A 689 27.77 -4.12 -27.52
C LEU A 689 28.15 -4.73 -26.18
N GLU A 690 27.18 -4.89 -25.28
CA GLU A 690 27.39 -5.41 -23.92
C GLU A 690 26.39 -6.51 -23.59
N GLY A 691 26.85 -7.54 -22.89
CA GLY A 691 26.00 -8.40 -22.06
C GLY A 691 26.17 -8.00 -20.59
N VAL A 692 25.05 -7.82 -19.90
CA VAL A 692 25.02 -7.39 -18.51
C VAL A 692 24.35 -8.46 -17.65
N HIS A 693 24.95 -8.74 -16.49
CA HIS A 693 24.38 -9.58 -15.46
C HIS A 693 24.31 -8.80 -14.14
N ARG A 694 23.11 -8.63 -13.59
CA ARG A 694 22.87 -8.16 -12.23
C ARG A 694 22.80 -9.36 -11.29
N PHE A 695 23.47 -9.27 -10.14
CA PHE A 695 23.51 -10.37 -9.17
C PHE A 695 22.29 -10.43 -8.25
N GLU A 696 21.66 -9.28 -7.96
CA GLU A 696 20.45 -9.22 -7.16
C GLU A 696 19.22 -9.64 -7.97
N ASP A 697 18.36 -10.46 -7.39
CA ASP A 697 17.10 -10.94 -7.99
C ASP A 697 15.89 -10.09 -7.59
N ARG A 698 16.01 -9.28 -6.53
CA ARG A 698 14.94 -8.47 -5.95
C ARG A 698 15.50 -7.22 -5.25
N GLY A 699 14.67 -6.19 -5.11
CA GLY A 699 14.97 -4.99 -4.34
C GLY A 699 14.74 -5.16 -2.83
N SER A 700 14.79 -4.05 -2.11
CA SER A 700 14.28 -4.00 -0.73
C SER A 700 12.76 -3.88 -0.72
N ASN A 701 12.14 -4.36 0.36
CA ASN A 701 10.71 -4.20 0.57
C ASN A 701 10.35 -2.72 0.71
N VAL A 702 9.23 -2.32 0.10
CA VAL A 702 8.64 -1.00 0.35
C VAL A 702 7.73 -1.12 1.56
N THR A 703 8.12 -0.47 2.64
CA THR A 703 7.39 -0.52 3.92
C THR A 703 7.06 0.88 4.43
N GLY A 704 6.06 0.98 5.30
CA GLY A 704 5.62 2.26 5.84
C GLY A 704 4.47 2.11 6.82
N ASN A 705 3.65 3.15 6.95
CA ASN A 705 2.47 3.23 7.78
C ASN A 705 1.47 4.25 7.22
N VAL A 706 0.22 3.87 6.96
CA VAL A 706 -0.89 4.82 6.73
C VAL A 706 -1.25 5.48 8.05
N ILE A 707 -1.10 6.79 8.16
CA ILE A 707 -1.18 7.53 9.44
C ILE A 707 -2.58 7.34 10.06
N GLY A 708 -2.68 6.72 11.23
CA GLY A 708 -3.96 6.45 11.90
C GLY A 708 -4.77 5.29 11.31
N LEU A 709 -4.17 4.49 10.43
CA LEU A 709 -4.60 3.11 10.20
C LEU A 709 -3.49 2.20 10.73
N GLY A 710 -2.22 2.32 10.31
CA GLY A 710 -1.12 1.44 10.77
C GLY A 710 -0.13 1.09 9.65
N ALA A 711 0.72 0.07 9.82
CA ALA A 711 1.93 -0.19 9.01
C ALA A 711 1.63 -0.62 7.54
N PHE A 712 2.61 -0.86 6.66
CA PHE A 712 2.45 -1.58 5.37
C PHE A 712 3.76 -2.20 4.92
N ASP A 713 3.69 -3.33 4.20
CA ASP A 713 4.76 -4.02 3.51
C ASP A 713 4.25 -4.54 2.17
N LEU A 714 4.61 -3.80 1.11
CA LEU A 714 4.22 -4.08 -0.26
C LEU A 714 5.15 -5.13 -0.91
N GLY A 715 6.14 -5.63 -0.18
CA GLY A 715 7.16 -6.53 -0.71
C GLY A 715 8.20 -5.80 -1.57
N ALA A 716 9.05 -6.60 -2.21
CA ALA A 716 10.15 -6.13 -3.05
C ALA A 716 9.84 -6.33 -4.53
N ALA A 717 10.24 -5.36 -5.35
CA ALA A 717 10.15 -5.48 -6.80
C ALA A 717 11.18 -6.51 -7.31
N GLY A 718 10.74 -7.46 -8.14
CA GLY A 718 11.62 -8.46 -8.76
C GLY A 718 12.45 -7.87 -9.91
N TYR A 719 13.74 -8.21 -10.01
CA TYR A 719 14.62 -7.65 -11.03
C TYR A 719 14.93 -8.65 -12.15
N GLU A 720 14.94 -8.13 -13.38
CA GLU A 720 15.54 -8.82 -14.53
C GLU A 720 17.06 -8.83 -14.38
N GLN A 721 17.65 -10.03 -14.29
CA GLN A 721 19.07 -10.20 -13.99
C GLN A 721 19.97 -10.16 -15.23
N ASN A 722 19.42 -10.33 -16.44
CA ASN A 722 20.23 -10.47 -17.64
C ASN A 722 19.65 -9.67 -18.80
N TRP A 723 20.49 -8.85 -19.43
CA TRP A 723 20.10 -8.12 -20.63
C TRP A 723 21.29 -7.82 -21.53
N ALA A 724 20.99 -7.46 -22.78
CA ALA A 724 21.96 -6.92 -23.72
C ALA A 724 21.76 -5.42 -23.89
N ARG A 725 22.87 -4.70 -24.12
CA ARG A 725 22.87 -3.26 -24.42
C ARG A 725 23.65 -3.00 -25.69
N ALA A 726 23.12 -2.11 -26.53
CA ALA A 726 23.76 -1.69 -27.77
C ALA A 726 23.84 -0.15 -27.84
N LEU A 727 25.00 0.35 -28.27
CA LEU A 727 25.23 1.76 -28.53
C LEU A 727 25.72 1.94 -29.95
N VAL A 728 25.20 2.95 -30.64
CA VAL A 728 25.70 3.35 -31.95
C VAL A 728 25.75 4.87 -32.02
N GLY A 729 26.86 5.39 -32.51
CA GLY A 729 27.09 6.82 -32.53
C GLY A 729 28.20 7.23 -33.50
N PHE A 730 28.59 8.49 -33.39
CA PHE A 730 29.69 9.04 -34.17
C PHE A 730 30.52 10.03 -33.35
N GLU A 731 31.76 10.21 -33.79
CA GLU A 731 32.65 11.25 -33.29
C GLU A 731 33.08 12.19 -34.42
N VAL A 732 33.19 13.47 -34.09
CA VAL A 732 33.67 14.53 -34.99
C VAL A 732 34.86 15.24 -34.37
N ASP A 733 36.02 15.14 -35.01
CA ASP A 733 37.20 15.95 -34.67
C ASP A 733 37.07 17.36 -35.26
N MET A 734 37.15 18.35 -34.37
CA MET A 734 37.00 19.78 -34.67
C MET A 734 38.31 20.56 -34.47
N GLY A 735 39.46 19.88 -34.52
CA GLY A 735 40.78 20.52 -34.49
C GLY A 735 41.17 21.02 -33.10
N GLY A 736 41.31 20.08 -32.17
CA GLY A 736 41.63 20.33 -30.75
C GLY A 736 40.48 20.01 -29.78
N SER A 737 39.33 19.60 -30.31
CA SER A 737 38.20 19.08 -29.54
C SER A 737 37.43 18.03 -30.33
N THR A 738 36.76 17.11 -29.63
CA THR A 738 35.99 16.01 -30.21
C THR A 738 34.55 16.07 -29.69
N LEU A 739 33.57 16.09 -30.59
CA LEU A 739 32.16 15.89 -30.27
C LEU A 739 31.80 14.42 -30.48
N SER A 740 31.18 13.78 -29.49
CA SER A 740 30.67 12.42 -29.55
C SER A 740 29.17 12.43 -29.28
N VAL A 741 28.39 11.71 -30.08
CA VAL A 741 26.95 11.53 -29.89
C VAL A 741 26.63 10.05 -30.07
N MET A 742 25.93 9.47 -29.10
CA MET A 742 25.53 8.06 -29.11
C MET A 742 24.05 7.90 -28.79
N GLY A 743 23.37 7.05 -29.56
CA GLY A 743 22.09 6.48 -29.17
C GLY A 743 22.32 5.14 -28.47
N ASN A 744 21.59 4.90 -27.40
CA ASN A 744 21.69 3.72 -26.56
C ASN A 744 20.34 3.00 -26.54
N THR A 745 20.37 1.67 -26.47
CA THR A 745 19.17 0.84 -26.27
C THR A 745 19.49 -0.42 -25.49
N THR A 746 18.52 -0.93 -24.73
CA THR A 746 18.63 -2.16 -23.93
C THR A 746 17.52 -3.14 -24.30
N THR A 747 17.80 -4.45 -24.21
CA THR A 747 16.77 -5.46 -24.49
C THR A 747 15.79 -5.65 -23.33
N LYS A 748 16.25 -5.45 -22.09
CA LYS A 748 15.54 -5.62 -20.81
C LYS A 748 16.30 -4.87 -19.70
N GLY A 749 15.74 -4.74 -18.50
CA GLY A 749 16.48 -4.37 -17.28
C GLY A 749 16.06 -3.04 -16.65
N GLY A 750 16.51 -2.76 -15.41
CA GLY A 750 16.14 -1.58 -14.62
C GLY A 750 16.78 -0.25 -15.04
N SER A 751 17.29 -0.15 -16.28
CA SER A 751 17.85 1.06 -16.88
C SER A 751 16.87 1.65 -17.90
N ALA A 752 17.04 2.92 -18.27
CA ALA A 752 16.19 3.53 -19.28
C ALA A 752 16.30 2.85 -20.66
N ASP A 753 15.16 2.76 -21.32
CA ASP A 753 14.93 1.97 -22.52
C ASP A 753 15.75 2.42 -23.73
N ASN A 754 15.76 3.74 -23.90
CA ASN A 754 16.53 4.43 -24.92
C ASN A 754 16.98 5.77 -24.36
N TRP A 755 18.22 6.14 -24.65
CA TRP A 755 18.72 7.46 -24.30
C TRP A 755 19.79 7.94 -25.26
N ILE A 756 19.89 9.25 -25.35
CA ILE A 756 20.90 9.92 -26.15
C ILE A 756 21.96 10.45 -25.19
N ALA A 757 23.21 10.05 -25.44
CA ALA A 757 24.39 10.58 -24.78
C ALA A 757 25.11 11.53 -25.73
N ALA A 758 25.47 12.71 -25.25
CA ALA A 758 26.32 13.65 -25.97
C ALA A 758 27.50 14.05 -25.10
N ASN A 759 28.68 14.14 -25.70
CA ASN A 759 29.91 14.52 -25.00
C ASN A 759 30.79 15.39 -25.89
N TRP A 760 31.27 16.51 -25.36
CA TRP A 760 32.23 17.39 -26.04
C TRP A 760 33.51 17.49 -25.22
N ARG A 761 34.59 16.93 -25.74
CA ARG A 761 35.90 16.88 -25.09
C ARG A 761 36.89 17.84 -25.75
N ILE A 762 37.70 18.49 -24.93
CA ILE A 762 38.77 19.41 -25.32
C ILE A 762 40.08 18.92 -24.68
N THR A 763 41.17 18.96 -25.44
CA THR A 763 42.51 18.56 -24.96
C THR A 763 43.49 19.72 -25.11
N PHE A 764 44.20 20.09 -24.05
CA PHE A 764 45.11 21.25 -24.05
C PHE A 764 46.39 21.01 -23.24
#